data_AF-A0A4U0VP35-F1
#
_entry.id   AF-A0A4U0VP35-F1
#
_cell.length_a   1.000
_cell.length_b   1.000
_cell.length_c   1.000
_cell.angle_alpha   90.00
_cell.angle_beta   90.00
_cell.angle_gamma   90.00
#
_symmetry.space_group_name_H-M   'P 1'
#
loop_
_entity.id
_entity.type
_entity.pdbx_description
1 polymer ?
#
loop_
_entity_poly.entity_id
_entity_poly.type
_entity_poly.pdbx_seq_one_letter_code
_entity_poly.pdbx_strand_id
1 'polypeptide(L)'
;MPSVQQAAVSVPEQQAAVSVPEVDNEEVPQISLRDFETRREEIKQQLIDAASNIGFFTLVDHPIPLEHVDAAFALAERFFDLPMDVKQKTPWSAKNMGFEYQSQVRPSTGYPDPKESYQIGFRLDEEAERCWPAEGDCGGFREGVEKFKSEVRELSLKVMELLAEGVGLPTDTFTKGTLPVQPDCSDSMSTLRLLKYHDSTHQNFPPNYMRAGAHADFDVLTLLFQREGQDGLEVCPGREVSTEFGYGDKWTPVKVQRGAIVINVGDQLMRWSDDRLKSTFHRVRCPREGEYKGPRYSIAFFNQAARDAVIQGPNKAYPRITGGEFIAQAMQRNFDAAIAKAKLQTYEISQETIEANKGFEASGTGLAKPPLSGHGFGHATRVSAVTLELLEAGHDVTLVTSAPEIPFASILAPTSLPATVARQLATNPGGPSPPKKLRTYAQYRKKNVDAGMVQPKAYDVDRRATCDVLIDFLSQRERILEEEVAWLKEERMDAVLSDATFLGCAAGSAAGIPAIIISNFTFDSCFSYLSHPALPTPIGTDPPEPPINAKELDPLVRQTVADYACASLLLRLPGVIPIPAFDTDVPMPAGRWINDDRTAFVPQVEALLSRPASAIPSLAHGRKVIDVPLIVRTPSPEANTPEFRRAILTGMGVPDFLLDAKVLLVSFGGQAIPRPQTRSPSRLSSPLRRSTSYAGSNGNGNGNGSGNGAEAVSSMEHREAGLLPRGWIAIVTGLSGGDNAIREDLPYGFFASEKDVYVPDLTWIADCVLGKLGYGTCSETLSCHTPFIFVPRPLFVEEFGLKRLMHARGTSLELARSDFEAGRWEFHIEEAYELGRAAKEEARRTGFVDEGAARVIRDEIEKFMAQRAG
;
A
#
# COMPACT_ATOMS: atom_id res chain seq x y z
N MET A 1 72.49 -36.05 1.40
CA MET A 1 73.78 -35.90 0.70
C MET A 1 73.61 -36.44 -0.72
N PRO A 2 73.61 -35.62 -1.80
CA PRO A 2 73.30 -34.18 -1.88
C PRO A 2 71.77 -33.98 -1.66
N SER A 3 70.89 -33.28 -2.39
CA SER A 3 70.88 -32.31 -3.53
C SER A 3 69.52 -31.53 -3.44
N VAL A 4 69.27 -30.29 -3.92
CA VAL A 4 69.89 -29.31 -4.87
C VAL A 4 69.42 -29.48 -6.32
N GLN A 5 68.75 -28.51 -6.99
CA GLN A 5 68.21 -27.17 -6.61
C GLN A 5 66.72 -27.09 -7.08
N GLN A 6 65.95 -26.00 -7.33
CA GLN A 6 66.01 -24.52 -7.45
C GLN A 6 64.54 -24.03 -7.21
N ALA A 7 64.14 -22.90 -6.59
CA ALA A 7 64.52 -21.48 -6.55
C ALA A 7 64.11 -20.63 -7.79
N ALA A 8 63.59 -19.38 -7.70
CA ALA A 8 62.93 -18.60 -6.62
C ALA A 8 62.48 -17.20 -7.16
N VAL A 9 61.45 -16.55 -6.58
CA VAL A 9 61.26 -15.08 -6.50
C VAL A 9 60.48 -14.74 -5.20
N SER A 10 60.75 -13.59 -4.58
CA SER A 10 60.20 -13.16 -3.28
C SER A 10 59.33 -11.89 -3.34
N VAL A 11 58.58 -11.62 -2.27
CA VAL A 11 57.90 -10.35 -1.97
C VAL A 11 58.29 -9.92 -0.54
N PRO A 12 58.45 -8.61 -0.21
CA PRO A 12 59.13 -8.19 1.04
C PRO A 12 58.27 -8.24 2.31
N GLU A 13 58.96 -8.14 3.45
CA GLU A 13 58.39 -8.08 4.81
C GLU A 13 57.59 -6.78 5.06
N GLN A 14 56.49 -6.88 5.81
CA GLN A 14 55.87 -5.73 6.46
C GLN A 14 56.32 -5.64 7.93
N GLN A 15 56.53 -4.41 8.40
CA GLN A 15 57.03 -4.12 9.75
C GLN A 15 55.94 -4.36 10.80
N ALA A 16 56.33 -4.81 11.99
CA ALA A 16 55.41 -5.09 13.08
C ALA A 16 54.66 -3.84 13.56
N ALA A 17 53.33 -3.89 13.52
CA ALA A 17 52.49 -2.88 14.14
C ALA A 17 52.53 -3.03 15.67
N VAL A 18 52.52 -1.89 16.39
CA VAL A 18 52.46 -1.88 17.86
C VAL A 18 51.05 -2.28 18.29
N SER A 19 50.93 -3.31 19.11
CA SER A 19 49.65 -3.76 19.68
C SER A 19 49.10 -2.73 20.66
N VAL A 20 48.03 -2.03 20.27
CA VAL A 20 47.13 -1.37 21.20
C VAL A 20 46.40 -2.47 22.01
N PRO A 21 46.18 -2.30 23.34
CA PRO A 21 45.46 -3.32 24.11
C PRO A 21 44.02 -3.46 23.64
N GLU A 22 43.57 -4.68 23.39
CA GLU A 22 42.14 -4.99 23.27
C GLU A 22 41.48 -4.78 24.64
N VAL A 23 40.48 -3.90 24.70
CA VAL A 23 39.68 -3.68 25.92
C VAL A 23 38.44 -4.55 25.83
N ASP A 24 38.28 -5.43 26.82
CA ASP A 24 37.24 -6.48 26.88
C ASP A 24 35.86 -5.90 27.27
N ASN A 25 35.36 -4.95 26.46
CA ASN A 25 34.15 -4.17 26.70
C ASN A 25 32.88 -4.98 26.35
N GLU A 26 32.52 -5.95 27.18
CA GLU A 26 31.26 -6.71 27.03
C GLU A 26 30.02 -5.98 27.58
N GLU A 27 30.16 -5.01 28.49
CA GLU A 27 29.04 -4.31 29.16
C GLU A 27 28.84 -2.86 28.68
N VAL A 28 27.59 -2.37 28.77
CA VAL A 28 27.24 -0.97 28.45
C VAL A 28 27.65 -0.04 29.60
N PRO A 29 28.45 1.01 29.36
CA PRO A 29 28.99 1.87 30.42
C PRO A 29 27.92 2.52 31.32
N GLN A 30 28.25 2.67 32.60
CA GLN A 30 27.40 3.33 33.61
C GLN A 30 28.10 4.57 34.16
N ILE A 31 27.47 5.73 33.98
CA ILE A 31 28.05 7.05 34.25
C ILE A 31 27.21 7.73 35.35
N SER A 32 27.86 8.09 36.45
CA SER A 32 27.22 8.80 37.57
C SER A 32 27.36 10.31 37.39
N LEU A 33 26.23 11.02 37.35
CA LEU A 33 26.15 12.49 37.34
C LEU A 33 26.30 13.12 38.74
N ARG A 34 26.62 12.32 39.77
CA ARG A 34 26.87 12.83 41.12
C ARG A 34 28.03 13.82 41.12
N ASP A 35 27.87 14.90 41.89
CA ASP A 35 28.85 15.98 42.02
C ASP A 35 29.23 16.63 40.67
N PHE A 36 28.24 16.75 39.76
CA PHE A 36 28.39 17.23 38.38
C PHE A 36 29.31 18.44 38.22
N GLU A 37 29.16 19.48 39.05
CA GLU A 37 29.96 20.72 38.93
C GLU A 37 31.46 20.51 39.21
N THR A 38 31.83 19.55 40.08
CA THR A 38 33.24 19.26 40.39
C THR A 38 33.82 18.16 39.49
N ARG A 39 32.97 17.26 38.99
CA ARG A 39 33.33 16.13 38.12
C ARG A 39 33.04 16.37 36.63
N ARG A 40 32.63 17.58 36.22
CA ARG A 40 32.16 17.90 34.85
C ARG A 40 33.08 17.39 33.74
N GLU A 41 34.40 17.56 33.91
CA GLU A 41 35.40 17.14 32.92
C GLU A 41 35.58 15.61 32.87
N GLU A 42 35.53 14.94 34.02
CA GLU A 42 35.55 13.46 34.13
C GLU A 42 34.31 12.86 33.47
N ILE A 43 33.12 13.41 33.79
CA ILE A 43 31.83 13.02 33.21
C ILE A 43 31.84 13.27 31.70
N LYS A 44 32.35 14.42 31.22
CA LYS A 44 32.49 14.70 29.78
C LYS A 44 33.34 13.64 29.10
N GLN A 45 34.48 13.26 29.68
CA GLN A 45 35.37 12.26 29.10
C GLN A 45 34.73 10.86 29.08
N GLN A 46 33.97 10.49 30.10
CA GLN A 46 33.19 9.25 30.17
C GLN A 46 32.07 9.20 29.12
N LEU A 47 31.33 10.32 28.96
CA LEU A 47 30.26 10.45 27.96
C LEU A 47 30.81 10.34 26.54
N ILE A 48 31.93 11.01 26.25
CA ILE A 48 32.60 10.93 24.95
C ILE A 48 33.11 9.53 24.67
N ASP A 49 33.80 8.88 25.62
CA ASP A 49 34.31 7.52 25.40
C ASP A 49 33.17 6.54 25.07
N ALA A 50 32.12 6.51 25.88
CA ALA A 50 30.98 5.63 25.63
C ALA A 50 30.23 5.96 24.33
N ALA A 51 30.03 7.25 24.01
CA ALA A 51 29.35 7.68 22.79
C ALA A 51 30.19 7.48 21.52
N SER A 52 31.53 7.52 21.60
CA SER A 52 32.45 7.28 20.48
C SER A 52 32.77 5.80 20.26
N ASN A 53 32.74 4.96 21.31
CA ASN A 53 33.08 3.54 21.22
C ASN A 53 31.86 2.63 21.05
N ILE A 54 30.75 2.91 21.75
CA ILE A 54 29.60 1.99 21.89
C ILE A 54 28.28 2.65 21.43
N GLY A 55 28.18 3.98 21.46
CA GLY A 55 26.97 4.72 21.10
C GLY A 55 25.84 4.66 22.15
N PHE A 56 26.01 3.81 23.17
CA PHE A 56 25.09 3.58 24.28
C PHE A 56 25.81 3.72 25.63
N PHE A 57 25.11 4.26 26.62
CA PHE A 57 25.52 4.28 28.02
C PHE A 57 24.28 4.37 28.94
N THR A 58 24.49 4.29 30.25
CA THR A 58 23.45 4.51 31.26
C THR A 58 23.85 5.66 32.19
N LEU A 59 22.89 6.52 32.53
CA LEU A 59 23.05 7.61 33.50
C LEU A 59 22.40 7.27 34.82
N VAL A 60 23.14 7.40 35.91
CA VAL A 60 22.67 7.32 37.31
C VAL A 60 23.05 8.59 38.09
N ASP A 61 22.49 8.75 39.30
CA ASP A 61 22.60 9.98 40.10
C ASP A 61 22.16 11.25 39.34
N HIS A 62 21.21 11.08 38.41
CA HIS A 62 20.68 12.15 37.57
C HIS A 62 19.76 13.10 38.36
N PRO A 63 19.63 14.39 37.96
CA PRO A 63 18.84 15.37 38.69
C PRO A 63 17.32 15.14 38.69
N ILE A 64 16.80 14.25 37.83
CA ILE A 64 15.37 13.91 37.78
C ILE A 64 15.00 13.06 39.01
N PRO A 65 14.05 13.49 39.88
CA PRO A 65 13.64 12.72 41.05
C PRO A 65 12.99 11.38 40.68
N LEU A 66 13.28 10.32 41.43
CA LEU A 66 12.80 8.96 41.13
C LEU A 66 11.28 8.86 41.27
N GLU A 67 10.69 9.62 42.17
CA GLU A 67 9.24 9.74 42.34
C GLU A 67 8.54 10.35 41.10
N HIS A 68 9.24 11.16 40.29
CA HIS A 68 8.69 11.66 39.03
C HIS A 68 8.79 10.62 37.91
N VAL A 69 9.86 9.81 37.89
CA VAL A 69 9.99 8.65 36.99
C VAL A 69 8.88 7.63 37.29
N ASP A 70 8.66 7.31 38.56
CA ASP A 70 7.57 6.42 39.00
C ASP A 70 6.19 7.01 38.67
N ALA A 71 5.97 8.31 38.88
CA ALA A 71 4.72 8.98 38.53
C ALA A 71 4.46 8.96 37.01
N ALA A 72 5.49 9.17 36.18
CA ALA A 72 5.37 9.08 34.73
C ALA A 72 5.00 7.65 34.27
N PHE A 73 5.57 6.61 34.90
CA PHE A 73 5.17 5.22 34.66
C PHE A 73 3.74 4.94 35.13
N ALA A 74 3.33 5.43 36.30
CA ALA A 74 1.98 5.27 36.80
C ALA A 74 0.93 6.00 35.93
N LEU A 75 1.27 7.14 35.33
CA LEU A 75 0.43 7.84 34.36
C LEU A 75 0.34 7.08 33.03
N ALA A 76 1.45 6.50 32.54
CA ALA A 76 1.44 5.63 31.37
C ALA A 76 0.57 4.38 31.60
N GLU A 77 0.74 3.70 32.72
CA GLU A 77 -0.04 2.52 33.13
C GLU A 77 -1.54 2.86 33.23
N ARG A 78 -1.90 3.93 33.96
CA ARG A 78 -3.28 4.46 34.01
C ARG A 78 -3.88 4.74 32.65
N PHE A 79 -3.12 5.40 31.74
CA PHE A 79 -3.61 5.73 30.41
C PHE A 79 -3.81 4.48 29.55
N PHE A 80 -2.86 3.55 29.54
CA PHE A 80 -2.96 2.35 28.72
C PHE A 80 -3.99 1.32 29.23
N ASP A 81 -4.39 1.41 30.50
CA ASP A 81 -5.49 0.62 31.09
C ASP A 81 -6.89 1.23 30.87
N LEU A 82 -6.98 2.41 30.23
CA LEU A 82 -8.27 2.96 29.79
C LEU A 82 -8.90 2.10 28.68
N PRO A 83 -10.25 2.11 28.56
CA PRO A 83 -10.96 1.53 27.42
C PRO A 83 -10.44 2.03 26.07
N MET A 84 -10.52 1.18 25.03
CA MET A 84 -9.92 1.47 23.73
C MET A 84 -10.53 2.72 23.07
N ASP A 85 -11.84 2.88 23.16
CA ASP A 85 -12.59 4.05 22.70
C ASP A 85 -12.16 5.34 23.41
N VAL A 86 -11.75 5.26 24.67
CA VAL A 86 -11.21 6.39 25.44
C VAL A 86 -9.79 6.73 24.98
N LYS A 87 -8.92 5.74 24.77
CA LYS A 87 -7.56 5.96 24.22
C LYS A 87 -7.57 6.49 22.79
N GLN A 88 -8.58 6.11 22.00
CA GLN A 88 -8.80 6.61 20.64
C GLN A 88 -9.28 8.07 20.58
N LYS A 89 -9.72 8.68 21.69
CA LYS A 89 -9.99 10.14 21.78
C LYS A 89 -8.73 10.99 21.56
N THR A 90 -7.55 10.41 21.75
CA THR A 90 -6.24 11.03 21.48
C THR A 90 -5.61 10.41 20.24
N PRO A 91 -6.16 10.63 19.03
CA PRO A 91 -5.76 9.90 17.83
C PRO A 91 -4.32 10.21 17.42
N TRP A 92 -3.71 9.25 16.72
CA TRP A 92 -2.44 9.46 16.02
C TRP A 92 -2.52 10.64 15.03
N SER A 93 -1.44 11.40 14.91
CA SER A 93 -1.36 12.60 14.08
C SER A 93 -0.19 12.55 13.09
N ALA A 94 -0.35 13.26 11.97
CA ALA A 94 0.67 13.34 10.91
C ALA A 94 2.00 13.99 11.38
N LYS A 95 2.02 14.55 12.60
CA LYS A 95 3.19 15.09 13.29
C LYS A 95 3.82 14.13 14.30
N ASN A 96 3.51 12.83 14.24
CA ASN A 96 4.06 11.80 15.13
C ASN A 96 3.73 12.08 16.62
N MET A 97 2.44 12.34 16.91
CA MET A 97 1.90 12.50 18.27
C MET A 97 0.57 11.74 18.40
N GLY A 98 0.11 11.48 19.63
CA GLY A 98 -1.14 10.76 19.92
C GLY A 98 -0.95 9.27 20.21
N PHE A 99 -2.05 8.54 20.30
CA PHE A 99 -2.12 7.11 20.63
C PHE A 99 -2.00 6.21 19.39
N GLU A 100 -1.30 5.09 19.56
CA GLU A 100 -0.91 4.14 18.52
C GLU A 100 -1.07 2.69 19.05
N TYR A 101 -1.70 1.80 18.29
CA TYR A 101 -1.93 0.40 18.70
C TYR A 101 -1.58 -0.58 17.58
N GLN A 102 -0.58 -1.45 17.80
CA GLN A 102 -0.17 -2.55 16.91
C GLN A 102 0.08 -2.19 15.42
N SER A 103 0.36 -0.92 15.12
CA SER A 103 0.59 -0.37 13.77
C SER A 103 1.90 -0.83 13.11
N GLN A 104 2.95 -1.03 13.90
CA GLN A 104 4.33 -1.17 13.41
C GLN A 104 4.69 -2.62 13.09
N VAL A 105 4.37 -3.06 11.88
CA VAL A 105 4.89 -4.32 11.31
C VAL A 105 6.34 -4.13 10.89
N ARG A 106 7.28 -4.90 11.47
CA ARG A 106 8.71 -4.79 11.13
C ARG A 106 9.14 -5.87 10.13
N PRO A 107 9.92 -5.52 9.08
CA PRO A 107 10.36 -6.49 8.06
C PRO A 107 11.33 -7.56 8.58
N SER A 108 11.83 -7.42 9.81
CA SER A 108 12.66 -8.40 10.49
C SER A 108 11.87 -9.51 11.19
N THR A 109 10.58 -9.31 11.45
CA THR A 109 9.71 -10.26 12.16
C THR A 109 8.53 -10.73 11.32
N GLY A 110 7.98 -9.91 10.42
CA GLY A 110 6.79 -10.24 9.62
C GLY A 110 5.46 -10.18 10.39
N TYR A 111 5.50 -9.69 11.63
CA TYR A 111 4.34 -9.48 12.51
C TYR A 111 4.33 -8.02 13.00
N PRO A 112 3.18 -7.45 13.40
CA PRO A 112 3.16 -6.21 14.18
C PRO A 112 3.92 -6.40 15.49
N ASP A 113 4.76 -5.42 15.87
CA ASP A 113 5.33 -5.34 17.21
C ASP A 113 4.14 -5.35 18.22
N PRO A 114 4.07 -6.29 19.19
CA PRO A 114 2.91 -6.46 20.07
C PRO A 114 2.92 -5.43 21.20
N LYS A 115 2.67 -4.17 20.82
CA LYS A 115 2.74 -3.00 21.68
C LYS A 115 1.66 -1.98 21.35
N GLU A 116 1.40 -1.12 22.33
CA GLU A 116 0.74 0.16 22.17
C GLU A 116 1.67 1.30 22.62
N SER A 117 1.58 2.46 21.98
CA SER A 117 2.40 3.63 22.24
C SER A 117 1.55 4.89 22.32
N TYR A 118 2.05 5.91 23.03
CA TYR A 118 1.40 7.20 23.12
C TYR A 118 2.46 8.30 23.15
N GLN A 119 2.35 9.28 22.24
CA GLN A 119 3.42 10.22 21.93
C GLN A 119 3.02 11.67 22.15
N ILE A 120 3.80 12.36 22.99
CA ILE A 120 3.63 13.77 23.34
C ILE A 120 4.76 14.57 22.69
N GLY A 121 4.42 15.47 21.76
CA GLY A 121 5.40 16.39 21.17
C GLY A 121 5.79 17.54 22.10
N PHE A 122 6.84 18.26 21.70
CA PHE A 122 7.25 19.53 22.30
C PHE A 122 6.68 20.76 21.57
N ARG A 123 5.78 20.53 20.62
CA ARG A 123 5.03 21.54 19.85
C ARG A 123 3.88 22.11 20.70
N LEU A 124 3.49 23.36 20.44
CA LEU A 124 2.39 24.06 21.11
C LEU A 124 1.25 24.43 20.14
N ASP A 125 1.08 23.65 19.06
CA ASP A 125 0.03 23.89 18.05
C ASP A 125 -1.28 23.13 18.35
N GLU A 126 -2.40 23.52 17.73
CA GLU A 126 -3.73 22.93 17.96
C GLU A 126 -3.79 21.40 17.79
N GLU A 127 -2.87 20.81 17.02
CA GLU A 127 -2.81 19.38 16.78
C GLU A 127 -2.13 18.65 17.95
N ALA A 128 -1.08 19.24 18.52
CA ALA A 128 -0.47 18.79 19.77
C ALA A 128 -1.46 18.90 20.95
N GLU A 129 -2.25 19.97 21.00
CA GLU A 129 -3.26 20.18 22.05
C GLU A 129 -4.35 19.09 22.04
N ARG A 130 -4.78 18.64 20.86
CA ARG A 130 -5.75 17.55 20.68
C ARG A 130 -5.21 16.15 21.01
N CYS A 131 -3.89 16.01 21.15
CA CYS A 131 -3.28 14.73 21.50
C CYS A 131 -3.42 14.40 23.00
N TRP A 132 -3.76 15.36 23.87
CA TRP A 132 -3.90 15.13 25.32
C TRP A 132 -5.25 14.45 25.69
N PRO A 133 -5.27 13.48 26.63
CA PRO A 133 -6.52 12.96 27.15
C PRO A 133 -7.24 14.04 27.97
N ALA A 134 -8.57 14.00 27.96
CA ALA A 134 -9.37 14.91 28.78
C ALA A 134 -9.14 14.65 30.27
N GLU A 135 -9.20 15.70 31.09
CA GLU A 135 -9.02 15.61 32.54
C GLU A 135 -10.05 14.68 33.23
N GLY A 136 -11.25 14.55 32.64
CA GLY A 136 -12.26 13.59 33.10
C GLY A 136 -11.99 12.13 32.69
N ASP A 137 -11.15 11.89 31.67
CA ASP A 137 -10.75 10.55 31.22
C ASP A 137 -9.47 10.08 31.93
N CYS A 138 -8.48 10.96 32.13
CA CYS A 138 -7.23 10.63 32.82
C CYS A 138 -6.70 11.80 33.68
N GLY A 139 -7.40 12.12 34.77
CA GLY A 139 -7.08 13.29 35.59
C GLY A 139 -5.63 13.36 36.10
N GLY A 140 -5.05 14.56 36.09
CA GLY A 140 -3.66 14.86 36.43
C GLY A 140 -2.61 14.41 35.40
N PHE A 141 -3.01 13.77 34.30
CA PHE A 141 -2.07 13.21 33.32
C PHE A 141 -1.24 14.28 32.61
N ARG A 142 -1.86 15.37 32.15
CA ARG A 142 -1.15 16.44 31.44
C ARG A 142 -0.09 17.10 32.33
N GLU A 143 -0.46 17.51 33.53
CA GLU A 143 0.45 18.20 34.47
C GLU A 143 1.69 17.33 34.79
N GLY A 144 1.47 16.06 35.15
CA GLY A 144 2.56 15.14 35.48
C GLY A 144 3.46 14.83 34.29
N VAL A 145 2.89 14.62 33.10
CA VAL A 145 3.65 14.36 31.88
C VAL A 145 4.37 15.61 31.38
N GLU A 146 3.78 16.80 31.42
CA GLU A 146 4.45 18.07 31.04
C GLU A 146 5.62 18.40 31.98
N LYS A 147 5.45 18.18 33.29
CA LYS A 147 6.53 18.32 34.28
C LYS A 147 7.72 17.40 33.96
N PHE A 148 7.46 16.09 33.83
CA PHE A 148 8.48 15.11 33.48
C PHE A 148 9.12 15.43 32.11
N LYS A 149 8.33 15.86 31.13
CA LYS A 149 8.78 16.29 29.80
C LYS A 149 9.77 17.48 29.85
N SER A 150 9.65 18.40 30.82
CA SER A 150 10.66 19.46 31.02
C SER A 150 11.95 18.91 31.63
N GLU A 151 11.84 18.15 32.73
CA GLU A 151 12.99 17.60 33.47
C GLU A 151 13.87 16.69 32.58
N VAL A 152 13.24 15.87 31.73
CA VAL A 152 13.93 15.01 30.75
C VAL A 152 14.60 15.84 29.64
N ARG A 153 13.99 16.93 29.17
CA ARG A 153 14.63 17.84 28.20
C ARG A 153 15.83 18.55 28.82
N GLU A 154 15.71 19.06 30.04
CA GLU A 154 16.81 19.73 30.76
C GLU A 154 18.02 18.81 30.96
N LEU A 155 17.80 17.53 31.26
CA LEU A 155 18.86 16.53 31.31
C LEU A 155 19.50 16.30 29.93
N SER A 156 18.68 16.13 28.87
CA SER A 156 19.17 15.92 27.50
C SER A 156 20.04 17.09 27.01
N LEU A 157 19.65 18.34 27.30
CA LEU A 157 20.43 19.54 26.98
C LEU A 157 21.83 19.48 27.62
N LYS A 158 21.93 19.19 28.92
CA LYS A 158 23.22 19.08 29.63
C LYS A 158 24.14 17.99 29.07
N VAL A 159 23.57 16.85 28.65
CA VAL A 159 24.35 15.77 28.01
C VAL A 159 24.86 16.23 26.63
N MET A 160 24.02 16.88 25.83
CA MET A 160 24.42 17.41 24.52
C MET A 160 25.47 18.52 24.60
N GLU A 161 25.46 19.36 25.63
CA GLU A 161 26.49 20.38 25.88
C GLU A 161 27.88 19.75 26.11
N LEU A 162 27.94 18.70 26.94
CA LEU A 162 29.19 17.96 27.18
C LEU A 162 29.65 17.21 25.92
N LEU A 163 28.73 16.61 25.17
CA LEU A 163 29.06 15.95 23.90
C LEU A 163 29.57 16.94 22.85
N ALA A 164 28.98 18.14 22.75
CA ALA A 164 29.43 19.19 21.84
C ALA A 164 30.86 19.65 22.16
N GLU A 165 31.14 19.98 23.44
CA GLU A 165 32.48 20.37 23.89
C GLU A 165 33.51 19.26 23.68
N GLY A 166 33.13 18.01 23.96
CA GLY A 166 34.02 16.86 23.81
C GLY A 166 34.33 16.51 22.34
N VAL A 167 33.44 16.84 21.40
CA VAL A 167 33.78 16.84 19.96
C VAL A 167 34.44 18.14 19.49
N GLY A 168 34.73 19.10 20.38
CA GLY A 168 35.40 20.36 20.04
C GLY A 168 34.52 21.35 19.26
N LEU A 169 33.20 21.20 19.33
CA LEU A 169 32.23 22.18 18.86
C LEU A 169 31.90 23.20 19.96
N PRO A 170 31.36 24.38 19.63
CA PRO A 170 30.75 25.28 20.62
C PRO A 170 29.70 24.53 21.45
N THR A 171 29.73 24.70 22.77
CA THR A 171 28.86 24.03 23.76
C THR A 171 27.38 24.03 23.36
N ASP A 172 26.90 25.12 22.78
CA ASP A 172 25.49 25.31 22.42
C ASP A 172 25.08 24.82 21.02
N THR A 173 25.97 24.15 20.28
CA THR A 173 25.72 23.72 18.89
C THR A 173 24.51 22.79 18.77
N PHE A 174 24.49 21.72 19.58
CA PHE A 174 23.40 20.73 19.55
C PHE A 174 22.15 21.21 20.30
N THR A 175 22.28 22.06 21.33
CA THR A 175 21.13 22.59 22.08
C THR A 175 20.36 23.64 21.26
N LYS A 176 21.05 24.58 20.61
CA LYS A 176 20.43 25.48 19.59
C LYS A 176 19.84 24.70 18.41
N GLY A 177 20.42 23.55 18.10
CA GLY A 177 19.95 22.67 17.03
C GLY A 177 18.66 21.90 17.31
N THR A 178 18.29 21.74 18.59
CA THR A 178 17.15 20.91 19.03
C THR A 178 16.01 21.72 19.67
N LEU A 179 16.30 22.94 20.15
CA LEU A 179 15.31 23.89 20.66
C LEU A 179 14.66 24.69 19.51
N PRO A 180 13.37 25.07 19.63
CA PRO A 180 12.71 25.95 18.64
C PRO A 180 13.28 27.37 18.70
N VAL A 181 13.33 28.04 17.54
CA VAL A 181 13.93 29.39 17.39
C VAL A 181 13.14 30.48 18.13
N GLN A 182 11.85 30.25 18.38
CA GLN A 182 10.98 31.13 19.18
C GLN A 182 10.14 30.27 20.14
N PRO A 183 9.81 30.74 21.37
CA PRO A 183 9.15 29.91 22.39
C PRO A 183 7.72 29.46 22.04
N ASP A 184 7.07 30.20 21.16
CA ASP A 184 5.74 29.97 20.58
C ASP A 184 5.79 29.19 19.25
N CYS A 185 6.98 28.99 18.66
CA CYS A 185 7.07 28.32 17.38
C CYS A 185 6.94 26.80 17.48
N SER A 186 6.24 26.22 16.52
CA SER A 186 5.93 24.80 16.46
C SER A 186 7.10 23.90 16.01
N ASP A 187 8.27 24.43 15.64
CA ASP A 187 9.27 23.70 14.82
C ASP A 187 10.05 22.57 15.51
N SER A 188 9.84 22.35 16.81
CA SER A 188 10.38 21.16 17.46
C SER A 188 9.75 19.88 16.89
N MET A 189 10.59 18.85 16.73
CA MET A 189 10.19 17.52 16.27
C MET A 189 10.38 16.46 17.38
N SER A 190 11.07 16.80 18.46
CA SER A 190 11.29 15.93 19.62
C SER A 190 9.98 15.46 20.26
N THR A 191 9.96 14.20 20.72
CA THR A 191 8.76 13.56 21.28
C THR A 191 9.07 12.70 22.51
N LEU A 192 8.15 12.69 23.46
CA LEU A 192 8.13 11.76 24.59
C LEU A 192 7.13 10.63 24.26
N ARG A 193 7.63 9.41 24.10
CA ARG A 193 6.87 8.19 23.75
C ARG A 193 6.72 7.30 24.98
N LEU A 194 5.51 7.19 25.50
CA LEU A 194 5.12 6.15 26.45
C LEU A 194 4.91 4.84 25.65
N LEU A 195 5.36 3.69 26.16
CA LEU A 195 5.15 2.37 25.52
C LEU A 195 4.67 1.33 26.54
N LYS A 196 3.74 0.49 26.10
CA LYS A 196 3.32 -0.76 26.76
C LYS A 196 3.42 -1.90 25.76
N TYR A 197 4.37 -2.81 26.00
CA TYR A 197 4.48 -4.09 25.29
C TYR A 197 3.56 -5.08 26.01
N HIS A 198 2.73 -5.81 25.26
CA HIS A 198 1.67 -6.62 25.82
C HIS A 198 2.17 -7.82 26.65
N ASP A 199 1.26 -8.36 27.46
CA ASP A 199 1.49 -9.54 28.30
C ASP A 199 1.77 -10.79 27.44
N SER A 200 2.80 -11.54 27.82
CA SER A 200 3.30 -12.74 27.14
C SER A 200 3.24 -14.00 28.02
N THR A 201 2.59 -13.94 29.18
CA THR A 201 2.53 -15.03 30.19
C THR A 201 1.92 -16.31 29.63
N HIS A 202 1.00 -16.19 28.67
CA HIS A 202 0.37 -17.30 27.96
C HIS A 202 0.80 -17.42 26.49
N GLN A 203 1.91 -16.77 26.10
CA GLN A 203 2.40 -16.75 24.72
C GLN A 203 3.77 -17.44 24.61
N ASN A 204 3.89 -18.34 23.63
CA ASN A 204 5.16 -18.94 23.21
C ASN A 204 5.52 -18.37 21.84
N PHE A 205 6.49 -17.45 21.83
CA PHE A 205 7.00 -16.86 20.59
C PHE A 205 8.15 -17.70 20.00
N PRO A 206 8.33 -17.76 18.68
CA PRO A 206 9.48 -18.43 18.08
C PRO A 206 10.79 -17.67 18.37
N PRO A 207 11.97 -18.32 18.31
CA PRO A 207 13.23 -17.75 18.85
C PRO A 207 13.71 -16.44 18.20
N ASN A 208 13.24 -16.14 16.99
CA ASN A 208 13.57 -14.92 16.23
C ASN A 208 12.57 -13.77 16.45
N TYR A 209 11.48 -13.98 17.19
CA TYR A 209 10.43 -13.00 17.40
C TYR A 209 10.80 -12.00 18.50
N MET A 210 10.67 -10.70 18.19
CA MET A 210 11.11 -9.60 19.04
C MET A 210 9.91 -8.74 19.47
N ARG A 211 9.94 -8.22 20.70
CA ARG A 211 9.00 -7.18 21.18
C ARG A 211 9.19 -5.86 20.42
N ALA A 212 10.41 -5.57 19.99
CA ALA A 212 10.74 -4.60 18.94
C ALA A 212 11.96 -5.09 18.14
N GLY A 213 11.84 -5.14 16.81
CA GLY A 213 12.94 -5.56 15.93
C GLY A 213 14.19 -4.67 15.96
N ALA A 214 15.29 -5.17 15.40
CA ALA A 214 16.57 -4.45 15.32
C ALA A 214 16.46 -3.16 14.48
N HIS A 215 16.90 -2.03 15.04
CA HIS A 215 16.95 -0.71 14.39
C HIS A 215 17.99 0.20 15.08
N ALA A 216 18.29 1.34 14.45
CA ALA A 216 18.93 2.50 15.09
C ALA A 216 17.94 3.67 15.07
N ASP A 217 18.10 4.64 15.98
CA ASP A 217 17.25 5.82 16.05
C ASP A 217 17.77 6.92 15.11
N PHE A 218 16.85 7.54 14.37
CA PHE A 218 17.16 8.60 13.41
C PHE A 218 17.10 10.01 14.04
N ASP A 219 17.27 10.12 15.36
CA ASP A 219 17.22 11.36 16.14
C ASP A 219 18.63 11.91 16.48
N VAL A 220 18.72 12.86 17.40
CA VAL A 220 20.00 13.35 17.95
C VAL A 220 20.38 12.50 19.17
N LEU A 221 19.49 12.41 20.17
CA LEU A 221 19.77 11.71 21.42
C LEU A 221 18.49 11.17 22.05
N THR A 222 18.42 9.85 22.24
CA THR A 222 17.31 9.18 22.94
C THR A 222 17.62 9.00 24.42
N LEU A 223 16.64 9.31 25.27
CA LEU A 223 16.64 9.06 26.72
C LEU A 223 15.55 8.03 27.06
N LEU A 224 15.95 6.80 27.39
CA LEU A 224 15.07 5.65 27.59
C LEU A 224 15.02 5.18 29.05
N PHE A 225 13.83 5.27 29.64
CA PHE A 225 13.48 4.80 30.98
C PHE A 225 12.85 3.40 30.91
N GLN A 226 13.21 2.52 31.84
CA GLN A 226 12.74 1.13 31.93
C GLN A 226 12.32 0.79 33.37
N ARG A 227 11.31 -0.08 33.56
CA ARG A 227 10.95 -0.60 34.88
C ARG A 227 11.84 -1.80 35.26
N GLU A 228 12.34 -1.80 36.48
CA GLU A 228 13.15 -2.88 37.05
C GLU A 228 12.42 -4.23 36.99
N GLY A 229 13.14 -5.29 36.59
CA GLY A 229 12.58 -6.61 36.32
C GLY A 229 11.77 -6.73 35.02
N GLN A 230 11.75 -5.70 34.16
CA GLN A 230 11.10 -5.73 32.84
C GLN A 230 12.13 -5.63 31.70
N ASP A 231 13.15 -6.47 31.77
CA ASP A 231 14.29 -6.55 30.85
C ASP A 231 13.91 -6.92 29.41
N GLY A 232 14.90 -6.84 28.51
CA GLY A 232 14.78 -7.28 27.12
C GLY A 232 15.45 -6.37 26.09
N LEU A 233 15.96 -5.20 26.48
CA LEU A 233 16.76 -4.34 25.59
C LEU A 233 18.13 -4.98 25.33
N GLU A 234 18.53 -5.08 24.06
CA GLU A 234 19.83 -5.61 23.64
C GLU A 234 20.43 -4.68 22.57
N VAL A 235 21.74 -4.42 22.64
CA VAL A 235 22.52 -3.53 21.75
C VAL A 235 23.54 -4.36 20.97
N CYS A 236 23.85 -3.94 19.73
CA CYS A 236 24.82 -4.59 18.84
C CYS A 236 25.91 -3.58 18.44
N PRO A 237 26.96 -3.37 19.28
CA PRO A 237 28.08 -2.47 18.98
C PRO A 237 28.80 -2.81 17.67
N GLY A 238 29.51 -1.84 17.11
CA GLY A 238 30.34 -2.04 15.90
C GLY A 238 29.56 -2.19 14.59
N ARG A 239 28.24 -1.98 14.58
CA ARG A 239 27.40 -1.96 13.37
C ARG A 239 26.92 -0.53 13.08
N GLU A 240 27.76 0.25 12.40
CA GLU A 240 27.45 1.63 12.02
C GLU A 240 26.44 1.68 10.86
N VAL A 241 25.62 2.73 10.80
CA VAL A 241 24.50 2.85 9.85
C VAL A 241 24.95 3.48 8.51
N SER A 242 26.11 4.14 8.49
CA SER A 242 26.52 5.04 7.40
C SER A 242 27.54 4.49 6.40
N THR A 243 28.34 3.47 6.73
CA THR A 243 29.53 3.11 5.91
C THR A 243 29.73 1.62 5.61
N GLU A 244 29.82 0.70 6.58
CA GLU A 244 30.22 -0.70 6.27
C GLU A 244 29.69 -1.80 7.24
N PHE A 245 29.97 -3.07 6.92
CA PHE A 245 29.45 -4.24 7.65
C PHE A 245 30.13 -4.43 9.01
N GLY A 246 29.32 -4.45 10.08
CA GLY A 246 29.81 -4.70 11.44
C GLY A 246 30.24 -6.15 11.69
N TYR A 247 31.30 -6.33 12.49
CA TYR A 247 31.85 -7.63 12.86
C TYR A 247 30.99 -8.33 13.94
N GLY A 248 30.61 -9.59 13.68
CA GLY A 248 30.46 -10.60 14.76
C GLY A 248 29.08 -10.85 15.39
N ASP A 249 27.99 -10.24 14.93
CA ASP A 249 26.59 -10.55 15.30
C ASP A 249 26.25 -10.62 16.83
N LYS A 250 27.07 -10.01 17.68
CA LYS A 250 26.94 -10.09 19.15
C LYS A 250 25.93 -9.06 19.68
N TRP A 251 24.93 -9.56 20.41
CA TRP A 251 23.90 -8.75 21.07
C TRP A 251 24.10 -8.71 22.58
N THR A 252 24.55 -7.57 23.10
CA THR A 252 24.78 -7.32 24.54
C THR A 252 23.48 -6.88 25.23
N PRO A 253 23.00 -7.57 26.27
CA PRO A 253 21.84 -7.12 27.06
C PRO A 253 22.13 -5.85 27.85
N VAL A 254 21.20 -4.89 27.82
CA VAL A 254 21.24 -3.70 28.68
C VAL A 254 20.49 -4.02 29.97
N LYS A 255 21.24 -4.29 31.03
CA LYS A 255 20.71 -4.57 32.37
C LYS A 255 19.82 -3.43 32.86
N VAL A 256 18.59 -3.74 33.27
CA VAL A 256 17.71 -2.72 33.87
C VAL A 256 18.09 -2.49 35.33
N GLN A 257 18.20 -1.22 35.73
CA GLN A 257 18.38 -0.79 37.11
C GLN A 257 17.40 0.35 37.42
N ARG A 258 16.75 0.31 38.58
CA ARG A 258 15.92 1.43 39.06
C ARG A 258 16.76 2.70 39.23
N GLY A 259 16.32 3.79 38.59
CA GLY A 259 17.05 5.07 38.58
C GLY A 259 18.23 5.14 37.62
N ALA A 260 18.31 4.22 36.64
CA ALA A 260 19.18 4.35 35.49
C ALA A 260 18.37 4.76 34.24
N ILE A 261 18.89 5.71 33.46
CA ILE A 261 18.36 6.10 32.14
C ILE A 261 19.32 5.56 31.10
N VAL A 262 18.83 4.75 30.15
CA VAL A 262 19.63 4.34 28.99
C VAL A 262 19.67 5.51 28.01
N ILE A 263 20.85 5.84 27.52
CA ILE A 263 21.08 6.91 26.54
C ILE A 263 21.64 6.28 25.28
N ASN A 264 21.15 6.71 24.12
CA ASN A 264 21.75 6.37 22.84
C ASN A 264 21.82 7.54 21.86
N VAL A 265 22.90 7.55 21.09
CA VAL A 265 23.17 8.50 20.00
C VAL A 265 22.36 8.09 18.78
N GLY A 266 21.64 9.05 18.17
CA GLY A 266 20.91 8.84 16.92
C GLY A 266 21.72 9.25 15.68
N ASP A 267 21.24 8.85 14.49
CA ASP A 267 21.90 9.15 13.21
C ASP A 267 22.16 10.65 12.98
N GLN A 268 21.30 11.55 13.49
CA GLN A 268 21.48 12.98 13.31
C GLN A 268 22.73 13.46 14.05
N LEU A 269 22.94 13.00 15.29
CA LEU A 269 24.11 13.37 16.09
C LEU A 269 25.40 12.72 15.58
N MET A 270 25.31 11.48 15.09
CA MET A 270 26.41 10.83 14.37
C MET A 270 26.86 11.70 13.19
N ARG A 271 25.93 12.08 12.31
CA ARG A 271 26.18 13.00 11.18
C ARG A 271 26.67 14.39 11.63
N TRP A 272 26.12 14.95 12.71
CA TRP A 272 26.51 16.27 13.23
C TRP A 272 27.92 16.28 13.84
N SER A 273 28.43 15.12 14.23
CA SER A 273 29.78 14.94 14.78
C SER A 273 30.82 14.56 13.71
N ASP A 274 30.42 14.40 12.45
CA ASP A 274 31.18 13.70 11.39
C ASP A 274 31.64 12.30 11.86
N ASP A 275 30.69 11.45 12.25
CA ASP A 275 30.83 10.04 12.68
C ASP A 275 31.73 9.80 13.91
N ARG A 276 32.00 10.83 14.70
CA ARG A 276 32.80 10.75 15.94
C ARG A 276 32.00 10.24 17.14
N LEU A 277 30.68 10.39 17.12
CA LEU A 277 29.73 9.79 18.06
C LEU A 277 28.92 8.76 17.25
N LYS A 278 28.76 7.54 17.76
CA LYS A 278 28.24 6.40 16.98
C LYS A 278 26.76 6.18 17.24
N SER A 279 25.92 6.18 16.20
CA SER A 279 24.61 5.52 16.32
C SER A 279 24.80 4.01 16.13
N THR A 280 23.96 3.21 16.79
CA THR A 280 24.20 1.77 16.95
C THR A 280 22.89 0.99 17.02
N PHE A 281 22.88 -0.20 16.44
CA PHE A 281 21.70 -1.04 16.38
C PHE A 281 21.30 -1.57 17.76
N HIS A 282 20.01 -1.51 18.07
CA HIS A 282 19.40 -2.06 19.28
C HIS A 282 18.06 -2.74 18.96
N ARG A 283 17.61 -3.61 19.86
CA ARG A 283 16.33 -4.36 19.76
C ARG A 283 15.72 -4.59 21.13
N VAL A 284 14.44 -4.91 21.19
CA VAL A 284 13.79 -5.43 22.40
C VAL A 284 13.37 -6.87 22.16
N ARG A 285 14.04 -7.84 22.77
CA ARG A 285 13.70 -9.26 22.66
C ARG A 285 12.48 -9.64 23.51
N CYS A 286 11.97 -10.85 23.29
CA CYS A 286 10.98 -11.45 24.17
C CYS A 286 11.60 -11.95 25.49
N PRO A 287 10.80 -12.06 26.57
CA PRO A 287 11.25 -12.69 27.81
C PRO A 287 11.43 -14.19 27.63
N ARG A 288 12.49 -14.73 28.23
CA ARG A 288 12.88 -16.15 28.21
C ARG A 288 12.08 -16.93 29.26
N GLU A 289 12.28 -18.23 29.34
CA GLU A 289 11.75 -19.03 30.45
C GLU A 289 12.43 -18.62 31.78
N GLY A 290 11.65 -18.50 32.85
CA GLY A 290 12.10 -17.95 34.14
C GLY A 290 12.13 -16.42 34.25
N GLU A 291 12.05 -15.67 33.14
CA GLU A 291 11.99 -14.21 33.15
C GLU A 291 10.54 -13.68 33.28
N TYR A 292 10.39 -12.38 33.59
CA TYR A 292 9.08 -11.74 33.73
C TYR A 292 8.33 -11.64 32.39
N LYS A 293 7.24 -12.42 32.26
CA LYS A 293 6.41 -12.48 31.05
C LYS A 293 5.24 -11.48 31.00
N GLY A 294 5.01 -10.69 32.05
CA GLY A 294 3.92 -9.71 32.10
C GLY A 294 4.10 -8.52 31.14
N PRO A 295 3.22 -7.50 31.20
CA PRO A 295 3.31 -6.30 30.37
C PRO A 295 4.58 -5.51 30.71
N ARG A 296 5.36 -5.15 29.69
CA ARG A 296 6.59 -4.35 29.85
C ARG A 296 6.31 -2.89 29.50
N TYR A 297 6.69 -1.98 30.38
CA TYR A 297 6.60 -0.54 30.16
C TYR A 297 7.98 0.08 29.95
N SER A 298 8.05 1.06 29.05
CA SER A 298 9.21 1.93 28.89
C SER A 298 8.78 3.31 28.40
N ILE A 299 9.54 4.35 28.75
CA ILE A 299 9.31 5.72 28.28
C ILE A 299 10.56 6.18 27.55
N ALA A 300 10.42 6.65 26.31
CA ALA A 300 11.54 7.12 25.48
C ALA A 300 11.33 8.59 25.11
N PHE A 301 12.28 9.46 25.44
CA PHE A 301 12.34 10.81 24.88
C PHE A 301 13.31 10.81 23.71
N PHE A 302 12.77 10.97 22.49
CA PHE A 302 13.54 11.15 21.27
C PHE A 302 13.83 12.64 21.11
N ASN A 303 15.07 13.07 21.33
CA ASN A 303 15.45 14.45 21.07
C ASN A 303 15.92 14.60 19.63
N GLN A 304 15.23 15.40 18.83
CA GLN A 304 15.46 15.57 17.40
C GLN A 304 15.87 17.01 17.10
N ALA A 305 16.64 17.21 16.03
CA ALA A 305 16.88 18.54 15.49
C ALA A 305 15.53 19.24 15.21
N ALA A 306 15.45 20.56 15.42
CA ALA A 306 14.30 21.34 14.99
C ALA A 306 14.21 21.30 13.44
N ARG A 307 13.00 21.51 12.89
CA ARG A 307 12.72 21.32 11.46
C ARG A 307 13.76 21.94 10.53
N ASP A 308 14.10 23.20 10.75
CA ASP A 308 15.02 23.98 9.90
C ASP A 308 16.46 24.01 10.43
N ALA A 309 16.74 23.31 11.55
CA ALA A 309 18.08 23.26 12.11
C ALA A 309 19.04 22.49 11.19
N VAL A 310 20.22 23.07 10.97
CA VAL A 310 21.18 22.60 9.95
C VAL A 310 22.13 21.59 10.55
N ILE A 311 21.97 20.32 10.18
CA ILE A 311 22.86 19.22 10.55
C ILE A 311 24.06 19.25 9.61
N GLN A 312 25.19 19.72 10.12
CA GLN A 312 26.46 19.82 9.40
C GLN A 312 27.62 19.71 10.39
N GLY A 313 28.42 18.65 10.29
CA GLY A 313 29.61 18.47 11.11
C GLY A 313 30.76 19.43 10.75
N PRO A 314 31.73 19.61 11.67
CA PRO A 314 32.82 20.59 11.54
C PRO A 314 33.76 20.34 10.34
N ASN A 315 34.05 19.08 10.04
CA ASN A 315 34.86 18.66 8.90
C ASN A 315 34.05 18.62 7.59
N LYS A 316 32.71 18.59 7.70
CA LYS A 316 31.75 18.50 6.59
C LYS A 316 31.92 17.22 5.79
N ALA A 317 32.07 16.08 6.47
CA ALA A 317 32.13 14.77 5.83
C ALA A 317 30.86 14.46 5.02
N TYR A 318 29.72 15.01 5.46
CA TYR A 318 28.43 14.90 4.79
C TYR A 318 27.93 16.23 4.20
N PRO A 319 27.13 16.20 3.12
CA PRO A 319 26.40 17.37 2.63
C PRO A 319 25.47 17.97 3.69
N ARG A 320 25.36 19.31 3.67
CA ARG A 320 24.40 20.08 4.47
C ARG A 320 22.98 19.54 4.29
N ILE A 321 22.27 19.35 5.40
CA ILE A 321 20.86 18.95 5.42
C ILE A 321 20.15 19.60 6.62
N THR A 322 18.86 19.85 6.54
CA THR A 322 18.03 20.25 7.70
C THR A 322 17.52 19.03 8.48
N GLY A 323 17.11 19.23 9.74
CA GLY A 323 16.46 18.18 10.53
C GLY A 323 15.23 17.59 9.84
N GLY A 324 14.38 18.44 9.25
CA GLY A 324 13.17 18.03 8.55
C GLY A 324 13.46 17.19 7.30
N GLU A 325 14.42 17.60 6.48
CA GLU A 325 14.89 16.81 5.33
C GLU A 325 15.50 15.47 5.77
N PHE A 326 16.28 15.46 6.86
CA PHE A 326 16.92 14.24 7.36
C PHE A 326 15.87 13.20 7.81
N ILE A 327 14.86 13.61 8.57
CA ILE A 327 13.78 12.71 9.01
C ILE A 327 12.96 12.21 7.82
N ALA A 328 12.62 13.08 6.86
CA ALA A 328 11.91 12.66 5.65
C ALA A 328 12.70 11.60 4.85
N GLN A 329 14.02 11.80 4.70
CA GLN A 329 14.89 10.80 4.06
C GLN A 329 15.02 9.51 4.89
N ALA A 330 15.07 9.59 6.22
CA ALA A 330 15.13 8.41 7.09
C ALA A 330 13.83 7.58 7.02
N MET A 331 12.68 8.24 6.99
CA MET A 331 11.38 7.59 6.78
C MET A 331 11.31 6.90 5.42
N GLN A 332 11.75 7.56 4.34
CA GLN A 332 11.81 6.96 3.01
C GLN A 332 12.75 5.75 2.96
N ARG A 333 13.98 5.85 3.51
CA ARG A 333 14.93 4.72 3.58
C ARG A 333 14.32 3.51 4.32
N ASN A 334 13.61 3.75 5.41
CA ASN A 334 12.95 2.68 6.18
C ASN A 334 11.79 2.02 5.41
N PHE A 335 11.03 2.80 4.63
CA PHE A 335 9.98 2.30 3.74
C PHE A 335 10.56 1.47 2.58
N ASP A 336 11.61 1.96 1.92
CA ASP A 336 12.28 1.27 0.82
C ASP A 336 12.94 -0.04 1.29
N ALA A 337 13.60 -0.01 2.46
CA ALA A 337 14.17 -1.18 3.11
C ALA A 337 13.10 -2.21 3.53
N ALA A 338 11.91 -1.75 3.92
CA ALA A 338 10.78 -2.64 4.20
C ALA A 338 10.28 -3.36 2.95
N ILE A 339 10.13 -2.64 1.84
CA ILE A 339 9.80 -3.23 0.53
C ILE A 339 10.89 -4.21 0.07
N ALA A 340 12.17 -3.86 0.23
CA ALA A 340 13.28 -4.72 -0.14
C ALA A 340 13.33 -6.01 0.70
N LYS A 341 13.12 -5.91 2.03
CA LYS A 341 13.15 -7.10 2.90
C LYS A 341 11.89 -7.96 2.79
N ALA A 342 10.71 -7.39 2.52
CA ALA A 342 9.53 -8.18 2.18
C ALA A 342 9.72 -9.00 0.88
N LYS A 343 10.40 -8.42 -0.13
CA LYS A 343 10.83 -9.15 -1.33
C LYS A 343 11.82 -10.27 -1.01
N LEU A 344 12.79 -10.04 -0.11
CA LEU A 344 13.73 -11.06 0.34
C LEU A 344 13.06 -12.20 1.13
N GLN A 345 12.16 -11.93 2.07
CA GLN A 345 11.39 -13.00 2.75
C GLN A 345 10.52 -13.79 1.78
N THR A 346 9.92 -13.14 0.78
CA THR A 346 9.18 -13.82 -0.30
C THR A 346 10.11 -14.74 -1.11
N TYR A 347 11.36 -14.32 -1.33
CA TYR A 347 12.38 -15.13 -1.98
C TYR A 347 12.88 -16.29 -1.10
N GLU A 348 13.15 -16.07 0.18
CA GLU A 348 13.59 -17.09 1.14
C GLU A 348 12.53 -18.18 1.33
N ILE A 349 11.25 -17.82 1.50
CA ILE A 349 10.13 -18.78 1.54
C ILE A 349 10.01 -19.53 0.20
N SER A 350 10.28 -18.88 -0.94
CA SER A 350 10.35 -19.58 -2.22
C SER A 350 11.56 -20.52 -2.31
N GLN A 351 12.68 -20.21 -1.66
CA GLN A 351 13.85 -21.08 -1.61
C GLN A 351 13.61 -22.30 -0.72
N GLU A 352 13.02 -22.17 0.47
CA GLU A 352 12.61 -23.35 1.27
C GLU A 352 11.62 -24.23 0.49
N THR A 353 10.71 -23.61 -0.28
CA THR A 353 9.79 -24.31 -1.19
C THR A 353 10.54 -24.99 -2.37
N ILE A 354 11.64 -24.42 -2.85
CA ILE A 354 12.52 -25.02 -3.87
C ILE A 354 13.36 -26.14 -3.26
N GLU A 355 13.81 -26.03 -2.01
CA GLU A 355 14.58 -27.09 -1.32
C GLU A 355 13.71 -28.33 -1.05
N ALA A 356 12.43 -28.15 -0.72
CA ALA A 356 11.44 -29.23 -0.71
C ALA A 356 11.21 -29.88 -2.09
N ASN A 357 11.67 -29.25 -3.18
CA ASN A 357 11.53 -29.69 -4.56
C ASN A 357 12.90 -29.90 -5.27
N LYS A 358 13.99 -30.12 -4.53
CA LYS A 358 15.36 -30.36 -5.07
C LYS A 358 15.51 -31.73 -5.76
N GLY A 359 14.81 -31.89 -6.88
CA GLY A 359 14.94 -33.02 -7.82
C GLY A 359 15.51 -32.66 -9.20
N PHE A 360 15.68 -31.36 -9.50
CA PHE A 360 16.23 -30.86 -10.77
C PHE A 360 17.11 -29.63 -10.56
N GLU A 361 18.27 -29.58 -11.23
CA GLU A 361 19.18 -28.43 -11.27
C GLU A 361 19.23 -27.82 -12.67
N ALA A 362 19.22 -26.48 -12.75
CA ALA A 362 19.85 -25.70 -13.82
C ALA A 362 20.09 -24.27 -13.32
N SER A 363 21.21 -23.65 -13.73
CA SER A 363 21.66 -22.34 -13.23
C SER A 363 21.30 -21.18 -14.17
N GLY A 364 21.08 -19.99 -13.60
CA GLY A 364 20.83 -18.76 -14.35
C GLY A 364 20.81 -17.53 -13.43
N THR A 365 21.52 -16.46 -13.80
CA THR A 365 21.81 -15.34 -12.91
C THR A 365 20.90 -14.12 -13.09
N GLY A 366 20.30 -13.67 -11.99
CA GLY A 366 20.16 -12.26 -11.61
C GLY A 366 19.65 -11.25 -12.64
N LEU A 367 18.33 -11.03 -12.66
CA LEU A 367 17.71 -9.74 -13.02
C LEU A 367 16.39 -9.59 -12.26
N ALA A 368 16.16 -8.42 -11.65
CA ALA A 368 14.97 -8.19 -10.83
C ALA A 368 13.74 -7.95 -11.72
N LYS A 369 12.80 -8.90 -11.77
CA LYS A 369 11.61 -8.77 -12.62
C LYS A 369 10.66 -7.67 -12.07
N PRO A 370 10.29 -6.66 -12.87
CA PRO A 370 9.25 -5.69 -12.50
C PRO A 370 7.86 -6.35 -12.48
N PRO A 371 6.84 -5.71 -11.89
CA PRO A 371 5.50 -6.29 -11.85
C PRO A 371 4.90 -6.40 -13.26
N LEU A 372 4.78 -7.64 -13.74
CA LEU A 372 3.80 -8.01 -14.77
C LEU A 372 2.42 -7.47 -14.38
N SER A 373 1.64 -7.08 -15.38
CA SER A 373 0.33 -6.47 -15.17
C SER A 373 -0.55 -7.36 -14.33
N GLY A 374 -1.20 -6.76 -13.34
CA GLY A 374 -2.19 -7.46 -12.56
C GLY A 374 -3.21 -8.14 -13.47
N HIS A 375 -3.33 -9.47 -13.29
CA HIS A 375 -4.60 -10.16 -13.30
C HIS A 375 -5.57 -9.41 -12.36
N GLY A 376 -6.14 -8.31 -12.85
CA GLY A 376 -6.90 -7.39 -12.02
C GLY A 376 -8.19 -8.06 -11.52
N PHE A 377 -8.74 -7.55 -10.41
CA PHE A 377 -9.99 -8.04 -9.82
C PHE A 377 -11.10 -8.29 -10.86
N GLY A 378 -11.17 -7.49 -11.93
CA GLY A 378 -12.14 -7.68 -13.03
C GLY A 378 -12.03 -8.98 -13.84
N HIS A 379 -10.87 -9.66 -13.89
CA HIS A 379 -10.77 -11.02 -14.48
C HIS A 379 -11.28 -12.06 -13.46
N ALA A 380 -10.86 -11.94 -12.19
CA ALA A 380 -11.36 -12.79 -11.10
C ALA A 380 -12.89 -12.66 -10.92
N THR A 381 -13.47 -11.47 -11.17
CA THR A 381 -14.92 -11.23 -11.28
C THR A 381 -15.58 -12.16 -12.30
N ARG A 382 -15.05 -12.24 -13.53
CA ARG A 382 -15.59 -13.07 -14.61
C ARG A 382 -15.44 -14.55 -14.30
N VAL A 383 -14.22 -14.97 -13.98
CA VAL A 383 -13.88 -16.36 -13.66
C VAL A 383 -14.73 -16.88 -12.52
N SER A 384 -14.82 -16.14 -11.40
CA SER A 384 -15.59 -16.60 -10.23
C SER A 384 -17.09 -16.71 -10.52
N ALA A 385 -17.66 -15.83 -11.33
CA ALA A 385 -19.07 -15.89 -11.71
C ALA A 385 -19.40 -17.12 -12.58
N VAL A 386 -18.55 -17.42 -13.59
CA VAL A 386 -18.74 -18.61 -14.45
C VAL A 386 -18.48 -19.90 -13.68
N THR A 387 -17.42 -19.96 -12.86
CA THR A 387 -17.10 -21.13 -12.04
C THR A 387 -18.20 -21.44 -11.02
N LEU A 388 -18.88 -20.42 -10.48
CA LEU A 388 -19.98 -20.64 -9.53
C LEU A 388 -21.16 -21.39 -10.18
N GLU A 389 -21.68 -20.92 -11.32
CA GLU A 389 -22.80 -21.60 -12.02
C GLU A 389 -22.39 -23.00 -12.54
N LEU A 390 -21.10 -23.25 -12.84
CA LEU A 390 -20.56 -24.58 -13.17
C LEU A 390 -20.54 -25.52 -11.95
N LEU A 391 -20.03 -25.08 -10.80
CA LEU A 391 -20.01 -25.87 -9.56
C LEU A 391 -21.44 -26.18 -9.07
N GLU A 392 -22.38 -25.23 -9.21
CA GLU A 392 -23.79 -25.46 -8.85
C GLU A 392 -24.50 -26.46 -9.79
N ALA A 393 -24.10 -26.53 -11.06
CA ALA A 393 -24.57 -27.56 -11.99
C ALA A 393 -23.89 -28.93 -11.77
N GLY A 394 -22.80 -28.98 -10.99
CA GLY A 394 -22.11 -30.21 -10.61
C GLY A 394 -20.90 -30.58 -11.46
N HIS A 395 -20.32 -29.62 -12.20
CA HIS A 395 -19.04 -29.81 -12.89
C HIS A 395 -17.87 -29.65 -11.91
N ASP A 396 -16.82 -30.47 -12.08
CA ASP A 396 -15.53 -30.23 -11.43
C ASP A 396 -14.75 -29.14 -12.19
N VAL A 397 -14.12 -28.20 -11.48
CA VAL A 397 -13.45 -27.04 -12.07
C VAL A 397 -12.09 -26.80 -11.42
N THR A 398 -11.05 -26.64 -12.22
CA THR A 398 -9.69 -26.29 -11.76
C THR A 398 -9.26 -24.93 -12.31
N LEU A 399 -8.98 -23.98 -11.42
CA LEU A 399 -8.44 -22.66 -11.78
C LEU A 399 -6.94 -22.76 -12.10
N VAL A 400 -6.52 -22.22 -13.24
CA VAL A 400 -5.11 -22.17 -13.65
C VAL A 400 -4.71 -20.72 -13.92
N THR A 401 -3.81 -20.17 -13.11
CA THR A 401 -3.44 -18.73 -13.16
C THR A 401 -2.13 -18.43 -12.44
N SER A 402 -1.47 -17.31 -12.74
CA SER A 402 -0.34 -16.78 -11.97
C SER A 402 -0.75 -15.81 -10.85
N ALA A 403 -2.02 -15.37 -10.84
CA ALA A 403 -2.62 -14.61 -9.75
C ALA A 403 -2.59 -15.38 -8.42
N PRO A 404 -2.67 -14.70 -7.25
CA PRO A 404 -2.87 -15.37 -5.97
C PRO A 404 -4.29 -15.91 -5.81
N GLU A 405 -4.51 -16.66 -4.72
CA GLU A 405 -5.74 -17.39 -4.38
C GLU A 405 -6.88 -16.44 -3.94
N ILE A 406 -6.52 -15.33 -3.29
CA ILE A 406 -7.43 -14.42 -2.58
C ILE A 406 -8.59 -13.88 -3.45
N PRO A 407 -8.40 -13.45 -4.72
CA PRO A 407 -9.49 -12.95 -5.56
C PRO A 407 -10.56 -13.99 -5.92
N PHE A 408 -10.27 -15.28 -5.70
CA PHE A 408 -11.16 -16.42 -5.99
C PHE A 408 -11.74 -17.06 -4.71
N ALA A 409 -11.57 -16.43 -3.54
CA ALA A 409 -11.93 -17.03 -2.25
C ALA A 409 -13.41 -17.42 -2.08
N SER A 410 -14.32 -16.91 -2.92
CA SER A 410 -15.74 -17.28 -2.92
C SER A 410 -16.05 -18.64 -3.59
N ILE A 411 -15.10 -19.22 -4.34
CA ILE A 411 -15.26 -20.49 -5.06
C ILE A 411 -14.24 -21.58 -4.66
N LEU A 412 -13.25 -21.23 -3.84
CA LEU A 412 -12.24 -22.15 -3.31
C LEU A 412 -12.63 -22.71 -1.94
N ALA A 413 -12.17 -23.93 -1.62
CA ALA A 413 -12.41 -24.53 -0.32
C ALA A 413 -11.71 -23.71 0.80
N PRO A 414 -12.34 -23.45 1.97
CA PRO A 414 -11.72 -22.70 3.05
C PRO A 414 -10.40 -23.28 3.58
N THR A 415 -10.20 -24.60 3.44
CA THR A 415 -8.94 -25.29 3.77
C THR A 415 -7.80 -25.05 2.77
N SER A 416 -8.13 -24.58 1.57
CA SER A 416 -7.19 -24.23 0.49
C SER A 416 -6.84 -22.75 0.48
N LEU A 417 -7.43 -21.95 1.37
CA LEU A 417 -7.11 -20.54 1.58
C LEU A 417 -6.10 -20.38 2.73
N PRO A 418 -5.27 -19.32 2.74
CA PRO A 418 -4.41 -19.01 3.87
C PRO A 418 -5.20 -18.92 5.19
N ALA A 419 -4.65 -19.46 6.27
CA ALA A 419 -5.36 -19.64 7.55
C ALA A 419 -5.88 -18.34 8.20
N THR A 420 -5.38 -17.17 7.78
CA THR A 420 -5.92 -15.85 8.12
C THR A 420 -7.24 -15.58 7.40
N VAL A 421 -7.26 -15.68 6.07
CA VAL A 421 -8.44 -15.50 5.20
C VAL A 421 -9.53 -16.51 5.56
N ALA A 422 -9.15 -17.78 5.79
CA ALA A 422 -10.07 -18.84 6.20
C ALA A 422 -10.74 -18.56 7.56
N ARG A 423 -10.10 -17.79 8.45
CA ARG A 423 -10.72 -17.31 9.71
C ARG A 423 -11.57 -16.08 9.49
N GLN A 424 -11.12 -15.08 8.73
CA GLN A 424 -11.90 -13.87 8.44
C GLN A 424 -13.26 -14.21 7.81
N LEU A 425 -13.28 -15.12 6.82
CA LEU A 425 -14.51 -15.63 6.20
C LEU A 425 -15.42 -16.44 7.15
N ALA A 426 -14.88 -16.93 8.28
CA ALA A 426 -15.65 -17.65 9.30
C ALA A 426 -16.11 -16.76 10.48
N THR A 427 -15.55 -15.55 10.62
CA THR A 427 -15.83 -14.64 11.76
C THR A 427 -16.50 -13.32 11.38
N ASN A 428 -16.68 -13.01 10.10
CA ASN A 428 -17.27 -11.74 9.65
C ASN A 428 -18.79 -11.86 9.40
N PRO A 429 -19.67 -11.35 10.28
CA PRO A 429 -21.12 -11.44 10.12
C PRO A 429 -21.69 -10.51 9.03
N GLY A 430 -20.86 -9.63 8.45
CA GLY A 430 -21.17 -8.83 7.26
C GLY A 430 -20.37 -9.23 6.02
N GLY A 431 -19.65 -10.35 6.06
CA GLY A 431 -19.00 -10.93 4.88
C GLY A 431 -20.03 -11.54 3.92
N PRO A 432 -19.66 -11.81 2.65
CA PRO A 432 -20.55 -12.47 1.71
C PRO A 432 -20.95 -13.85 2.26
N SER A 433 -22.24 -14.03 2.54
CA SER A 433 -22.77 -15.33 2.96
C SER A 433 -22.45 -16.38 1.88
N PRO A 434 -21.67 -17.44 2.18
CA PRO A 434 -21.23 -18.37 1.15
C PRO A 434 -22.44 -19.04 0.48
N PRO A 435 -22.53 -19.04 -0.87
CA PRO A 435 -23.73 -19.47 -1.59
C PRO A 435 -24.18 -20.86 -1.14
N LYS A 436 -25.39 -20.90 -0.57
CA LYS A 436 -26.07 -21.98 0.21
C LYS A 436 -25.36 -23.35 0.27
N LYS A 437 -24.18 -23.39 0.91
CA LYS A 437 -23.29 -24.57 0.95
C LYS A 437 -23.11 -25.24 -0.41
N LEU A 438 -22.25 -24.66 -1.25
CA LEU A 438 -21.69 -25.33 -2.42
C LEU A 438 -21.31 -26.79 -2.09
N ARG A 439 -21.72 -27.71 -2.98
CA ARG A 439 -21.52 -29.16 -2.79
C ARG A 439 -20.07 -29.58 -3.05
N THR A 440 -19.42 -28.86 -3.94
CA THR A 440 -18.02 -28.99 -4.37
C THR A 440 -17.40 -27.59 -4.43
N TYR A 441 -16.07 -27.52 -4.42
CA TYR A 441 -15.31 -26.29 -4.57
C TYR A 441 -14.36 -26.42 -5.75
N ALA A 442 -13.98 -25.31 -6.36
CA ALA A 442 -12.96 -25.34 -7.41
C ALA A 442 -11.59 -25.72 -6.82
N GLN A 443 -10.83 -26.50 -7.60
CA GLN A 443 -9.41 -26.69 -7.37
C GLN A 443 -8.63 -25.46 -7.87
N TYR A 444 -7.38 -25.32 -7.46
CA TYR A 444 -6.52 -24.21 -7.86
C TYR A 444 -5.09 -24.68 -8.10
N ARG A 445 -4.51 -24.25 -9.22
CA ARG A 445 -3.17 -24.62 -9.69
C ARG A 445 -2.44 -23.38 -10.18
N LYS A 446 -1.45 -22.93 -9.42
CA LYS A 446 -0.67 -21.73 -9.75
C LYS A 446 0.29 -22.00 -10.90
N LYS A 447 0.05 -21.42 -12.08
CA LYS A 447 0.85 -21.58 -13.30
C LYS A 447 0.80 -20.30 -14.15
N ASN A 448 1.95 -19.90 -14.68
CA ASN A 448 2.01 -18.79 -15.63
C ASN A 448 1.69 -19.27 -17.05
N VAL A 449 0.52 -18.90 -17.59
CA VAL A 449 -0.02 -19.35 -18.89
C VAL A 449 -0.25 -18.22 -19.90
N ASP A 450 0.20 -17.00 -19.58
CA ASP A 450 0.26 -15.86 -20.46
C ASP A 450 1.41 -14.91 -20.04
N ALA A 451 1.65 -13.87 -20.84
CA ALA A 451 2.71 -12.88 -20.59
C ALA A 451 2.23 -11.65 -19.80
N GLY A 452 0.93 -11.32 -19.83
CA GLY A 452 0.40 -10.02 -19.40
C GLY A 452 0.99 -8.81 -20.13
N MET A 453 0.56 -7.62 -19.73
CA MET A 453 1.22 -6.33 -20.03
C MET A 453 2.25 -6.02 -18.93
N VAL A 454 2.90 -4.85 -18.94
CA VAL A 454 3.60 -4.27 -17.77
C VAL A 454 3.02 -2.88 -17.47
N GLN A 455 2.68 -2.61 -16.21
CA GLN A 455 1.94 -1.40 -15.79
C GLN A 455 2.65 -0.66 -14.63
N PRO A 456 3.47 0.37 -14.90
CA PRO A 456 4.12 1.18 -13.86
C PRO A 456 3.14 2.03 -13.03
N LYS A 457 2.06 2.49 -13.66
CA LYS A 457 0.88 3.10 -13.05
C LYS A 457 -0.37 2.36 -13.53
N ALA A 458 -1.48 2.43 -12.79
CA ALA A 458 -2.69 1.67 -13.15
C ALA A 458 -3.29 2.05 -14.52
N TYR A 459 -2.96 3.22 -15.07
CA TYR A 459 -3.43 3.70 -16.37
C TYR A 459 -2.33 3.74 -17.46
N ASP A 460 -1.09 3.34 -17.17
CA ASP A 460 0.03 3.37 -18.12
C ASP A 460 0.53 1.98 -18.50
N VAL A 461 1.23 1.90 -19.63
CA VAL A 461 1.89 0.71 -20.15
C VAL A 461 3.37 1.02 -20.34
N ASP A 462 4.25 0.17 -19.81
CA ASP A 462 5.66 0.12 -20.21
C ASP A 462 5.75 -0.80 -21.43
N ARG A 463 5.94 -0.25 -22.63
CA ARG A 463 5.88 -1.06 -23.85
C ARG A 463 7.11 -1.94 -24.00
N ARG A 464 8.31 -1.45 -23.66
CA ARG A 464 9.55 -2.22 -23.77
C ARG A 464 9.51 -3.40 -22.83
N ALA A 465 9.21 -3.20 -21.54
CA ALA A 465 9.08 -4.28 -20.58
C ALA A 465 7.93 -5.24 -20.94
N THR A 466 6.81 -4.75 -21.49
CA THR A 466 5.77 -5.66 -22.03
C THR A 466 6.30 -6.52 -23.18
N CYS A 467 7.04 -5.93 -24.11
CA CYS A 467 7.63 -6.64 -25.25
C CYS A 467 8.66 -7.68 -24.79
N ASP A 468 9.54 -7.31 -23.84
CA ASP A 468 10.54 -8.21 -23.27
C ASP A 468 9.89 -9.37 -22.52
N VAL A 469 8.85 -9.13 -21.73
CA VAL A 469 8.08 -10.18 -21.04
C VAL A 469 7.37 -11.12 -22.03
N LEU A 470 6.83 -10.59 -23.14
CA LEU A 470 6.23 -11.40 -24.20
C LEU A 470 7.29 -12.27 -24.92
N ILE A 471 8.49 -11.74 -25.14
CA ILE A 471 9.63 -12.50 -25.69
C ILE A 471 10.08 -13.59 -24.71
N ASP A 472 10.25 -13.26 -23.43
CA ASP A 472 10.58 -14.20 -22.34
C ASP A 472 9.58 -15.35 -22.29
N PHE A 473 8.28 -15.03 -22.31
CA PHE A 473 7.20 -16.02 -22.28
C PHE A 473 7.17 -16.89 -23.54
N LEU A 474 7.26 -16.29 -24.74
CA LEU A 474 7.20 -17.03 -25.99
C LEU A 474 8.46 -17.87 -26.24
N SER A 475 9.62 -17.50 -25.68
CA SER A 475 10.79 -18.39 -25.64
C SER A 475 10.53 -19.63 -24.75
N GLN A 476 9.77 -19.45 -23.67
CA GLN A 476 9.22 -20.50 -22.79
C GLN A 476 8.21 -21.45 -23.46
N ARG A 477 7.58 -21.02 -24.58
CA ARG A 477 6.27 -21.52 -25.03
C ARG A 477 6.17 -23.04 -25.13
N GLU A 478 7.04 -23.68 -25.90
CA GLU A 478 6.91 -25.13 -26.19
C GLU A 478 7.01 -25.98 -24.91
N ARG A 479 7.95 -25.66 -24.01
CA ARG A 479 8.09 -26.35 -22.72
C ARG A 479 6.83 -26.22 -21.88
N ILE A 480 6.28 -25.01 -21.76
CA ILE A 480 5.07 -24.78 -20.97
C ILE A 480 3.87 -25.46 -21.64
N LEU A 481 3.78 -25.44 -22.98
CA LEU A 481 2.75 -26.15 -23.74
C LEU A 481 2.80 -27.66 -23.52
N GLU A 482 3.98 -28.29 -23.57
CA GLU A 482 4.16 -29.71 -23.28
C GLU A 482 3.73 -30.07 -21.85
N GLU A 483 4.14 -29.26 -20.86
CA GLU A 483 3.73 -29.43 -19.45
C GLU A 483 2.21 -29.33 -19.25
N GLU A 484 1.55 -28.34 -19.86
CA GLU A 484 0.08 -28.20 -19.75
C GLU A 484 -0.66 -29.30 -20.52
N VAL A 485 -0.17 -29.72 -21.69
CA VAL A 485 -0.77 -30.81 -22.49
C VAL A 485 -0.64 -32.16 -21.80
N ALA A 486 0.46 -32.40 -21.07
CA ALA A 486 0.60 -33.59 -20.22
C ALA A 486 -0.40 -33.55 -19.06
N TRP A 487 -0.44 -32.44 -18.32
CA TRP A 487 -1.32 -32.25 -17.17
C TRP A 487 -2.81 -32.36 -17.52
N LEU A 488 -3.27 -31.74 -18.62
CA LEU A 488 -4.66 -31.84 -19.10
C LEU A 488 -5.08 -33.30 -19.40
N LYS A 489 -4.15 -34.15 -19.85
CA LYS A 489 -4.40 -35.58 -20.12
C LYS A 489 -4.35 -36.44 -18.86
N GLU A 490 -3.48 -36.11 -17.92
CA GLU A 490 -3.35 -36.79 -16.64
C GLU A 490 -4.61 -36.61 -15.78
N GLU A 491 -5.06 -35.37 -15.61
CA GLU A 491 -6.31 -35.03 -14.89
C GLU A 491 -7.58 -35.30 -15.70
N ARG A 492 -7.45 -35.67 -16.98
CA ARG A 492 -8.56 -35.98 -17.91
C ARG A 492 -9.57 -34.83 -18.09
N MET A 493 -9.08 -33.61 -18.21
CA MET A 493 -9.92 -32.41 -18.36
C MET A 493 -10.74 -32.45 -19.65
N ASP A 494 -12.06 -32.26 -19.58
CA ASP A 494 -12.94 -32.31 -20.76
C ASP A 494 -12.87 -31.07 -21.67
N ALA A 495 -12.50 -29.91 -21.14
CA ALA A 495 -12.42 -28.64 -21.87
C ALA A 495 -11.46 -27.64 -21.20
N VAL A 496 -11.01 -26.64 -21.96
CA VAL A 496 -10.31 -25.47 -21.43
C VAL A 496 -11.18 -24.22 -21.58
N LEU A 497 -11.48 -23.55 -20.48
CA LEU A 497 -12.14 -22.24 -20.46
C LEU A 497 -11.09 -21.14 -20.29
N SER A 498 -11.10 -20.14 -21.17
CA SER A 498 -10.07 -19.10 -21.25
C SER A 498 -10.69 -17.70 -21.10
N ASP A 499 -10.37 -17.01 -20.00
CA ASP A 499 -10.53 -15.55 -19.89
C ASP A 499 -9.35 -14.86 -20.58
N ALA A 500 -9.28 -15.03 -21.91
CA ALA A 500 -8.24 -14.52 -22.80
C ALA A 500 -6.79 -14.98 -22.51
N THR A 501 -6.55 -16.13 -21.86
CA THR A 501 -5.22 -16.77 -21.82
C THR A 501 -4.96 -17.54 -23.14
N PHE A 502 -3.90 -17.17 -23.88
CA PHE A 502 -3.65 -17.75 -25.21
C PHE A 502 -3.07 -19.16 -25.15
N LEU A 503 -2.10 -19.43 -24.29
CA LEU A 503 -1.46 -20.75 -24.21
C LEU A 503 -2.47 -21.86 -23.86
N GLY A 504 -3.45 -21.57 -23.00
CA GLY A 504 -4.52 -22.52 -22.67
C GLY A 504 -5.34 -22.96 -23.89
N CYS A 505 -5.52 -22.09 -24.88
CA CYS A 505 -6.24 -22.42 -26.11
C CYS A 505 -5.43 -23.40 -26.99
N ALA A 506 -4.12 -23.19 -27.10
CA ALA A 506 -3.20 -24.12 -27.75
C ALA A 506 -3.10 -25.45 -26.99
N ALA A 507 -3.01 -25.41 -25.65
CA ALA A 507 -2.89 -26.58 -24.79
C ALA A 507 -4.13 -27.48 -24.87
N GLY A 508 -5.35 -26.92 -24.84
CA GLY A 508 -6.58 -27.69 -25.06
C GLY A 508 -6.58 -28.41 -26.41
N SER A 509 -6.28 -27.69 -27.50
CA SER A 509 -6.23 -28.27 -28.84
C SER A 509 -5.15 -29.35 -28.99
N ALA A 510 -3.96 -29.18 -28.41
CA ALA A 510 -2.90 -30.19 -28.41
C ALA A 510 -3.14 -31.34 -27.41
N ALA A 511 -4.02 -31.13 -26.43
CA ALA A 511 -4.55 -32.19 -25.59
C ALA A 511 -5.65 -33.01 -26.28
N GLY A 512 -6.28 -32.46 -27.33
CA GLY A 512 -7.38 -33.08 -28.07
C GLY A 512 -8.77 -32.65 -27.60
N ILE A 513 -8.85 -31.65 -26.72
CA ILE A 513 -10.06 -31.20 -26.04
C ILE A 513 -10.46 -29.79 -26.50
N PRO A 514 -11.76 -29.43 -26.47
CA PRO A 514 -12.21 -28.10 -26.87
C PRO A 514 -11.64 -26.99 -25.96
N ALA A 515 -11.08 -25.95 -26.58
CA ALA A 515 -10.85 -24.66 -25.93
C ALA A 515 -11.97 -23.66 -26.27
N ILE A 516 -12.39 -22.90 -25.26
CA ILE A 516 -13.51 -21.94 -25.28
C ILE A 516 -13.01 -20.61 -24.70
N ILE A 517 -13.11 -19.51 -25.46
CA ILE A 517 -12.77 -18.15 -24.98
C ILE A 517 -14.04 -17.47 -24.44
N ILE A 518 -13.93 -16.81 -23.29
CA ILE A 518 -15.02 -16.05 -22.65
C ILE A 518 -14.52 -14.64 -22.37
N SER A 519 -14.56 -13.75 -23.38
CA SER A 519 -13.97 -12.41 -23.29
C SER A 519 -14.59 -11.39 -24.25
N ASN A 520 -14.29 -10.10 -24.01
CA ASN A 520 -14.56 -8.98 -24.91
C ASN A 520 -13.31 -8.50 -25.69
N PHE A 521 -12.12 -9.03 -25.37
CA PHE A 521 -10.85 -8.74 -26.06
C PHE A 521 -9.85 -9.90 -25.91
N THR A 522 -8.75 -9.86 -26.67
CA THR A 522 -7.64 -10.81 -26.57
C THR A 522 -6.29 -10.07 -26.57
N PHE A 523 -5.28 -10.61 -25.86
CA PHE A 523 -4.02 -9.89 -25.59
C PHE A 523 -3.17 -9.64 -26.84
N ASP A 524 -3.33 -10.40 -27.92
CA ASP A 524 -2.67 -10.15 -29.21
C ASP A 524 -2.92 -8.71 -29.71
N SER A 525 -4.10 -8.17 -29.41
CA SER A 525 -4.53 -6.85 -29.81
C SER A 525 -3.88 -5.78 -28.94
N CYS A 526 -3.80 -6.02 -27.62
CA CYS A 526 -3.07 -5.18 -26.67
C CYS A 526 -1.56 -5.15 -27.00
N PHE A 527 -0.96 -6.31 -27.31
CA PHE A 527 0.43 -6.42 -27.77
C PHE A 527 0.64 -5.69 -29.09
N SER A 528 -0.23 -5.89 -30.09
CA SER A 528 -0.14 -5.20 -31.38
C SER A 528 -0.22 -3.67 -31.26
N TYR A 529 -0.96 -3.16 -30.26
CA TYR A 529 -1.08 -1.74 -29.97
C TYR A 529 0.22 -1.11 -29.42
N LEU A 530 1.20 -1.89 -28.96
CA LEU A 530 2.53 -1.39 -28.55
C LEU A 530 3.29 -0.70 -29.69
N SER A 531 2.99 -1.04 -30.95
CA SER A 531 3.54 -0.34 -32.12
C SER A 531 2.82 0.97 -32.49
N HIS A 532 1.74 1.33 -31.79
CA HIS A 532 1.07 2.61 -32.00
C HIS A 532 1.97 3.78 -31.55
N PRO A 533 2.17 4.81 -32.41
CA PRO A 533 2.87 6.04 -32.04
C PRO A 533 2.48 6.60 -30.66
N ALA A 534 3.44 7.22 -29.99
CA ALA A 534 3.23 7.91 -28.73
C ALA A 534 2.18 9.03 -28.81
N LEU A 535 1.67 9.45 -27.64
CA LEU A 535 0.90 10.69 -27.51
C LEU A 535 1.86 11.90 -27.61
N PRO A 536 1.37 13.07 -28.03
CA PRO A 536 2.06 14.34 -27.76
C PRO A 536 2.14 14.55 -26.23
N THR A 537 3.34 14.72 -25.69
CA THR A 537 3.53 15.12 -24.28
C THR A 537 3.24 16.61 -24.09
N PRO A 538 2.70 17.02 -22.92
CA PRO A 538 2.69 18.43 -22.52
C PRO A 538 4.10 19.00 -22.46
N ILE A 539 4.24 20.27 -22.85
CA ILE A 539 5.53 20.98 -22.90
C ILE A 539 6.16 20.99 -21.51
N GLY A 540 7.34 20.37 -21.37
CA GLY A 540 8.12 20.37 -20.12
C GLY A 540 8.14 19.04 -19.35
N THR A 541 7.59 17.95 -19.89
CA THR A 541 7.69 16.59 -19.32
C THR A 541 8.67 15.72 -20.11
N ASP A 542 9.09 14.58 -19.53
CA ASP A 542 10.00 13.62 -20.15
C ASP A 542 9.57 13.17 -21.57
N PRO A 543 10.53 12.82 -22.46
CA PRO A 543 10.20 12.35 -23.80
C PRO A 543 9.34 11.08 -23.72
N PRO A 544 8.25 10.98 -24.49
CA PRO A 544 7.36 9.84 -24.39
C PRO A 544 8.05 8.59 -24.93
N GLU A 545 7.80 7.45 -24.28
CA GLU A 545 8.37 6.16 -24.68
C GLU A 545 8.06 5.86 -26.16
N PRO A 546 9.07 5.49 -26.98
CA PRO A 546 8.89 5.22 -28.39
C PRO A 546 7.98 4.00 -28.64
N PRO A 547 7.26 3.96 -29.77
CA PRO A 547 6.52 2.76 -30.18
C PRO A 547 7.47 1.59 -30.46
N ILE A 548 7.04 0.37 -30.14
CA ILE A 548 7.78 -0.85 -30.49
C ILE A 548 7.77 -1.05 -32.00
N ASN A 549 8.87 -1.54 -32.55
CA ASN A 549 9.00 -1.78 -33.99
C ASN A 549 8.06 -2.91 -34.42
N ALA A 550 7.14 -2.64 -35.34
CA ALA A 550 6.23 -3.66 -35.87
C ALA A 550 6.97 -4.91 -36.39
N LYS A 551 8.18 -4.78 -36.95
CA LYS A 551 8.98 -5.94 -37.40
C LYS A 551 9.44 -6.88 -36.28
N GLU A 552 9.61 -6.37 -35.07
CA GLU A 552 9.94 -7.12 -33.85
C GLU A 552 8.68 -7.78 -33.26
N LEU A 553 7.56 -7.04 -33.31
CA LEU A 553 6.30 -7.34 -32.63
C LEU A 553 5.36 -8.26 -33.44
N ASP A 554 5.25 -8.06 -34.75
CA ASP A 554 4.37 -8.81 -35.65
C ASP A 554 4.58 -10.35 -35.62
N PRO A 555 5.80 -10.91 -35.42
CA PRO A 555 5.97 -12.35 -35.17
C PRO A 555 5.31 -12.81 -33.87
N LEU A 556 5.48 -12.06 -32.77
CA LEU A 556 4.96 -12.39 -31.43
C LEU A 556 3.43 -12.31 -31.40
N VAL A 557 2.88 -11.25 -32.01
CA VAL A 557 1.43 -11.07 -32.20
C VAL A 557 0.85 -12.20 -33.03
N ARG A 558 1.50 -12.61 -34.13
CA ARG A 558 1.02 -13.75 -34.93
C ARG A 558 1.02 -15.07 -34.17
N GLN A 559 1.99 -15.31 -33.28
CA GLN A 559 1.96 -16.52 -32.44
C GLN A 559 0.80 -16.48 -31.44
N THR A 560 0.55 -15.35 -30.77
CA THR A 560 -0.58 -15.24 -29.83
C THR A 560 -1.94 -15.35 -30.55
N VAL A 561 -2.10 -14.76 -31.75
CA VAL A 561 -3.29 -14.99 -32.60
C VAL A 561 -3.45 -16.47 -32.99
N ALA A 562 -2.36 -17.16 -33.34
CA ALA A 562 -2.41 -18.59 -33.69
C ALA A 562 -2.83 -19.46 -32.49
N ASP A 563 -2.33 -19.14 -31.29
CA ASP A 563 -2.66 -19.84 -30.05
C ASP A 563 -4.15 -19.65 -29.68
N TYR A 564 -4.68 -18.43 -29.78
CA TYR A 564 -6.13 -18.19 -29.65
C TYR A 564 -6.95 -18.86 -30.76
N ALA A 565 -6.41 -18.99 -31.98
CA ALA A 565 -7.14 -19.56 -33.11
C ALA A 565 -7.45 -21.06 -32.94
N CYS A 566 -6.74 -21.75 -32.03
CA CYS A 566 -7.04 -23.11 -31.57
C CYS A 566 -8.39 -23.22 -30.82
N ALA A 567 -8.96 -22.13 -30.31
CA ALA A 567 -10.27 -22.15 -29.66
C ALA A 567 -11.38 -22.44 -30.68
N SER A 568 -12.32 -23.31 -30.30
CA SER A 568 -13.46 -23.71 -31.14
C SER A 568 -14.71 -22.85 -30.94
N LEU A 569 -14.78 -22.14 -29.80
CA LEU A 569 -15.92 -21.31 -29.41
C LEU A 569 -15.44 -20.00 -28.77
N LEU A 570 -16.06 -18.89 -29.16
CA LEU A 570 -15.95 -17.59 -28.50
C LEU A 570 -17.31 -17.18 -27.94
N LEU A 571 -17.41 -17.09 -26.62
CA LEU A 571 -18.48 -16.43 -25.90
C LEU A 571 -18.09 -14.95 -25.73
N ARG A 572 -18.65 -14.13 -26.63
CA ARG A 572 -18.27 -12.74 -26.87
C ARG A 572 -19.02 -11.83 -25.90
N LEU A 573 -18.30 -11.29 -24.91
CA LEU A 573 -18.86 -10.41 -23.89
C LEU A 573 -19.09 -8.98 -24.43
N PRO A 574 -20.02 -8.19 -23.84
CA PRO A 574 -20.26 -6.80 -24.22
C PRO A 574 -19.01 -5.90 -24.08
N GLY A 575 -18.99 -4.76 -24.77
CA GLY A 575 -17.80 -3.90 -24.82
C GLY A 575 -16.65 -4.49 -25.63
N VAL A 576 -17.01 -5.23 -26.68
CA VAL A 576 -16.09 -5.98 -27.54
C VAL A 576 -15.29 -5.08 -28.48
N ILE A 577 -14.01 -5.44 -28.64
CA ILE A 577 -13.09 -4.98 -29.70
C ILE A 577 -12.86 -6.11 -30.72
N PRO A 578 -12.26 -5.86 -31.89
CA PRO A 578 -11.97 -6.93 -32.84
C PRO A 578 -11.09 -8.03 -32.22
N ILE A 579 -11.41 -9.30 -32.49
CA ILE A 579 -10.66 -10.47 -31.99
C ILE A 579 -10.10 -11.21 -33.21
N PRO A 580 -8.85 -10.93 -33.65
CA PRO A 580 -8.32 -11.40 -34.94
C PRO A 580 -8.32 -12.93 -35.11
N ALA A 581 -8.21 -13.69 -34.01
CA ALA A 581 -8.29 -15.14 -34.04
C ALA A 581 -9.64 -15.66 -34.58
N PHE A 582 -10.73 -14.92 -34.33
CA PHE A 582 -12.10 -15.23 -34.75
C PHE A 582 -12.60 -14.31 -35.88
N ASP A 583 -11.79 -13.37 -36.37
CA ASP A 583 -12.23 -12.39 -37.36
C ASP A 583 -11.11 -12.08 -38.36
N THR A 584 -11.30 -12.52 -39.60
CA THR A 584 -10.32 -12.38 -40.70
C THR A 584 -10.35 -11.02 -41.39
N ASP A 585 -11.35 -10.18 -41.12
CA ASP A 585 -11.54 -8.91 -41.81
C ASP A 585 -10.84 -7.74 -41.07
N VAL A 586 -10.20 -8.06 -39.94
CA VAL A 586 -9.64 -7.10 -38.99
C VAL A 586 -8.34 -6.48 -39.52
N PRO A 587 -8.26 -5.15 -39.67
CA PRO A 587 -7.07 -4.49 -40.20
C PRO A 587 -5.97 -4.40 -39.12
N MET A 588 -5.06 -5.38 -39.10
CA MET A 588 -3.88 -5.36 -38.21
C MET A 588 -2.78 -4.43 -38.75
N PRO A 589 -1.86 -3.89 -37.91
CA PRO A 589 -1.83 -3.99 -36.44
C PRO A 589 -2.98 -3.21 -35.79
N ALA A 590 -3.29 -3.53 -34.52
CA ALA A 590 -4.43 -2.97 -33.79
C ALA A 590 -4.45 -1.44 -33.69
N GLY A 591 -3.29 -0.79 -33.88
CA GLY A 591 -3.22 0.67 -33.98
C GLY A 591 -3.94 1.29 -35.19
N ARG A 592 -4.33 0.50 -36.20
CA ARG A 592 -5.15 0.95 -37.34
C ARG A 592 -6.65 1.03 -37.01
N TRP A 593 -7.06 0.63 -35.82
CA TRP A 593 -8.48 0.59 -35.43
C TRP A 593 -8.99 1.92 -34.90
N ILE A 594 -8.09 2.81 -34.48
CA ILE A 594 -8.39 4.04 -33.75
C ILE A 594 -8.12 5.25 -34.66
N ASN A 595 -8.85 6.34 -34.46
CA ASN A 595 -8.59 7.61 -35.15
C ASN A 595 -7.33 8.33 -34.60
N ASP A 596 -6.75 9.25 -35.38
CA ASP A 596 -5.48 9.91 -35.02
C ASP A 596 -5.56 10.70 -33.69
N ASP A 597 -6.73 11.26 -33.37
CA ASP A 597 -7.02 11.97 -32.11
C ASP A 597 -7.30 11.05 -30.90
N ARG A 598 -7.51 9.74 -31.15
CA ARG A 598 -7.77 8.69 -30.14
C ARG A 598 -9.02 8.88 -29.28
N THR A 599 -10.07 9.45 -29.86
CA THR A 599 -11.40 9.48 -29.24
C THR A 599 -12.25 8.24 -29.55
N ALA A 600 -12.08 7.60 -30.72
CA ALA A 600 -13.01 6.58 -31.21
C ALA A 600 -12.37 5.52 -32.14
N PHE A 601 -13.12 4.46 -32.42
CA PHE A 601 -12.79 3.54 -33.52
C PHE A 601 -13.01 4.21 -34.88
N VAL A 602 -12.23 3.81 -35.88
CA VAL A 602 -12.45 4.21 -37.28
C VAL A 602 -13.75 3.58 -37.82
N PRO A 603 -14.46 4.22 -38.78
CA PRO A 603 -15.76 3.72 -39.27
C PRO A 603 -15.74 2.28 -39.81
N GLN A 604 -14.61 1.81 -40.35
CA GLN A 604 -14.44 0.41 -40.77
C GLN A 604 -14.54 -0.56 -39.58
N VAL A 605 -13.96 -0.21 -38.43
CA VAL A 605 -13.99 -1.06 -37.23
C VAL A 605 -15.34 -0.98 -36.55
N GLU A 606 -16.00 0.19 -36.52
CA GLU A 606 -17.40 0.26 -36.05
C GLU A 606 -18.35 -0.60 -36.90
N ALA A 607 -18.15 -0.65 -38.21
CA ALA A 607 -18.92 -1.53 -39.10
C ALA A 607 -18.66 -3.03 -38.81
N LEU A 608 -17.40 -3.42 -38.53
CA LEU A 608 -17.07 -4.79 -38.10
C LEU A 608 -17.67 -5.15 -36.74
N LEU A 609 -17.71 -4.21 -35.80
CA LEU A 609 -18.22 -4.42 -34.44
C LEU A 609 -19.76 -4.34 -34.35
N SER A 610 -20.41 -3.73 -35.33
CA SER A 610 -21.88 -3.64 -35.44
C SER A 610 -22.54 -4.87 -36.07
N ARG A 611 -21.77 -5.81 -36.62
CA ARG A 611 -22.33 -7.00 -37.28
C ARG A 611 -22.70 -8.10 -36.27
N PRO A 612 -23.80 -8.85 -36.51
CA PRO A 612 -24.19 -9.97 -35.64
C PRO A 612 -23.13 -11.07 -35.69
N ALA A 613 -22.98 -11.85 -34.61
CA ALA A 613 -22.01 -12.95 -34.55
C ALA A 613 -22.15 -13.98 -35.69
N SER A 614 -23.35 -14.15 -36.25
CA SER A 614 -23.62 -15.00 -37.43
C SER A 614 -23.02 -14.50 -38.75
N ALA A 615 -22.55 -13.26 -38.82
CA ALA A 615 -21.91 -12.66 -39.99
C ALA A 615 -20.37 -12.62 -39.91
N ILE A 616 -19.78 -13.32 -38.94
CA ILE A 616 -18.32 -13.38 -38.73
C ILE A 616 -17.72 -14.52 -39.59
N PRO A 617 -16.72 -14.27 -40.47
CA PRO A 617 -16.25 -15.27 -41.44
C PRO A 617 -15.58 -16.52 -40.85
N SER A 618 -15.11 -16.49 -39.59
CA SER A 618 -14.44 -17.64 -38.97
C SER A 618 -15.32 -18.88 -38.83
N LEU A 619 -16.65 -18.74 -38.94
CA LEU A 619 -17.62 -19.83 -39.06
C LEU A 619 -17.26 -20.82 -40.19
N ALA A 620 -16.60 -20.35 -41.26
CA ALA A 620 -16.11 -21.21 -42.35
C ALA A 620 -15.07 -22.26 -41.91
N HIS A 621 -14.45 -22.09 -40.73
CA HIS A 621 -13.49 -23.02 -40.14
C HIS A 621 -14.12 -23.87 -39.01
N GLY A 622 -15.46 -23.92 -38.91
CA GLY A 622 -16.17 -24.67 -37.87
C GLY A 622 -16.11 -24.05 -36.47
N ARG A 623 -15.63 -22.81 -36.34
CA ARG A 623 -15.47 -22.10 -35.06
C ARG A 623 -16.67 -21.18 -34.83
N LYS A 624 -17.32 -21.32 -33.68
CA LYS A 624 -18.59 -20.62 -33.35
C LYS A 624 -18.32 -19.34 -32.56
N VAL A 625 -19.07 -18.28 -32.85
CA VAL A 625 -19.12 -17.06 -32.02
C VAL A 625 -20.54 -16.89 -31.50
N ILE A 626 -20.70 -16.50 -30.24
CA ILE A 626 -21.98 -16.23 -29.59
C ILE A 626 -21.87 -14.94 -28.80
N ASP A 627 -22.77 -14.00 -29.03
CA ASP A 627 -22.92 -12.83 -28.17
C ASP A 627 -23.65 -13.24 -26.88
N VAL A 628 -23.04 -12.97 -25.73
CA VAL A 628 -23.58 -13.29 -24.40
C VAL A 628 -23.86 -12.02 -23.59
N PRO A 629 -24.73 -12.07 -22.55
CA PRO A 629 -25.11 -10.89 -21.78
C PRO A 629 -23.96 -10.32 -20.92
N LEU A 630 -24.19 -9.19 -20.25
CA LEU A 630 -23.19 -8.53 -19.40
C LEU A 630 -22.90 -9.36 -18.15
N ILE A 631 -21.70 -9.95 -18.04
CA ILE A 631 -21.33 -10.72 -16.85
C ILE A 631 -20.89 -9.80 -15.71
N VAL A 632 -21.52 -9.98 -14.56
CA VAL A 632 -21.37 -9.14 -13.37
C VAL A 632 -21.46 -10.02 -12.12
N ARG A 633 -20.89 -9.53 -11.00
CA ARG A 633 -21.16 -10.10 -9.68
C ARG A 633 -22.34 -9.35 -9.06
N THR A 634 -23.39 -10.07 -8.68
CA THR A 634 -24.56 -9.50 -8.03
C THR A 634 -24.22 -9.02 -6.61
N PRO A 635 -24.64 -7.81 -6.18
CA PRO A 635 -24.59 -7.42 -4.77
C PRO A 635 -25.37 -8.39 -3.86
N SER A 636 -24.99 -8.42 -2.59
CA SER A 636 -25.67 -9.14 -1.52
C SER A 636 -27.14 -8.69 -1.41
N PRO A 637 -28.12 -9.58 -1.18
CA PRO A 637 -29.54 -9.20 -1.06
C PRO A 637 -29.81 -8.11 0.00
N GLU A 638 -29.00 -8.09 1.05
CA GLU A 638 -29.04 -7.15 2.17
C GLU A 638 -28.53 -5.75 1.79
N ALA A 639 -27.77 -5.61 0.69
CA ALA A 639 -27.09 -4.37 0.32
C ALA A 639 -28.04 -3.20 0.02
N ASN A 640 -29.32 -3.49 -0.27
CA ASN A 640 -30.36 -2.47 -0.46
C ASN A 640 -31.04 -1.99 0.84
N THR A 641 -30.54 -2.39 2.02
CA THR A 641 -31.05 -1.93 3.32
C THR A 641 -30.24 -0.76 3.89
N PRO A 642 -30.90 0.24 4.53
CA PRO A 642 -30.20 1.27 5.30
C PRO A 642 -29.29 0.71 6.40
N GLU A 643 -29.68 -0.41 7.00
CA GLU A 643 -28.96 -1.10 8.07
C GLU A 643 -27.64 -1.68 7.58
N PHE A 644 -27.64 -2.39 6.44
CA PHE A 644 -26.42 -2.87 5.79
C PHE A 644 -25.51 -1.70 5.42
N ARG A 645 -26.05 -0.64 4.80
CA ARG A 645 -25.26 0.54 4.43
C ARG A 645 -24.59 1.18 5.64
N ARG A 646 -25.29 1.32 6.78
CA ARG A 646 -24.67 1.84 8.01
C ARG A 646 -23.58 0.88 8.50
N ALA A 647 -23.87 -0.41 8.62
CA ALA A 647 -22.93 -1.41 9.12
C ALA A 647 -21.62 -1.47 8.32
N ILE A 648 -21.69 -1.50 6.97
CA ILE A 648 -20.50 -1.59 6.11
C ILE A 648 -19.65 -0.29 6.12
N LEU A 649 -20.28 0.88 6.29
CA LEU A 649 -19.56 2.15 6.46
C LEU A 649 -18.92 2.26 7.85
N THR A 650 -19.65 1.93 8.92
CA THR A 650 -19.10 1.88 10.29
C THR A 650 -17.93 0.90 10.38
N GLY A 651 -18.00 -0.24 9.69
CA GLY A 651 -16.89 -1.20 9.57
C GLY A 651 -15.63 -0.65 8.89
N MET A 652 -15.74 0.41 8.08
CA MET A 652 -14.60 1.14 7.49
C MET A 652 -14.15 2.34 8.34
N GLY A 653 -14.67 2.48 9.56
CA GLY A 653 -14.36 3.62 10.44
C GLY A 653 -15.03 4.94 10.04
N VAL A 654 -16.07 4.91 9.20
CA VAL A 654 -16.86 6.12 8.89
C VAL A 654 -17.64 6.55 10.13
N PRO A 655 -17.46 7.78 10.66
CA PRO A 655 -18.18 8.27 11.82
C PRO A 655 -19.68 8.39 11.59
N ASP A 656 -20.48 8.21 12.65
CA ASP A 656 -21.95 8.23 12.62
C ASP A 656 -22.54 9.43 11.86
N PHE A 657 -21.96 10.63 12.02
CA PHE A 657 -22.42 11.87 11.39
C PHE A 657 -22.12 11.96 9.88
N LEU A 658 -21.40 10.97 9.31
CA LEU A 658 -21.09 10.84 7.88
C LEU A 658 -21.73 9.61 7.22
N LEU A 659 -22.44 8.74 7.97
CA LEU A 659 -23.09 7.54 7.39
C LEU A 659 -24.18 7.88 6.36
N ASP A 660 -24.78 9.07 6.47
CA ASP A 660 -25.78 9.62 5.55
C ASP A 660 -25.17 10.55 4.47
N ALA A 661 -23.83 10.63 4.37
CA ALA A 661 -23.14 11.36 3.30
C ALA A 661 -23.13 10.59 1.97
N LYS A 662 -23.03 11.30 0.84
CA LYS A 662 -22.89 10.66 -0.48
C LYS A 662 -21.54 9.96 -0.59
N VAL A 663 -21.48 8.82 -1.27
CA VAL A 663 -20.28 7.98 -1.37
C VAL A 663 -19.69 8.00 -2.78
N LEU A 664 -18.43 8.42 -2.87
CA LEU A 664 -17.55 8.22 -4.03
C LEU A 664 -16.71 6.95 -3.83
N LEU A 665 -16.90 5.92 -4.66
CA LEU A 665 -16.05 4.73 -4.63
C LEU A 665 -14.82 4.93 -5.51
N VAL A 666 -13.64 5.05 -4.91
CA VAL A 666 -12.37 5.25 -5.62
C VAL A 666 -11.71 3.89 -5.88
N SER A 667 -11.79 3.43 -7.13
CA SER A 667 -11.35 2.10 -7.59
C SER A 667 -10.04 2.18 -8.40
N PHE A 668 -8.97 2.65 -7.74
CA PHE A 668 -7.60 2.71 -8.27
C PHE A 668 -6.64 1.91 -7.39
N GLY A 669 -6.50 0.61 -7.67
CA GLY A 669 -5.59 -0.26 -6.93
C GLY A 669 -4.14 0.23 -6.98
N GLY A 670 -3.52 0.41 -5.81
CA GLY A 670 -2.09 0.70 -5.65
C GLY A 670 -1.62 2.10 -6.08
N GLN A 671 -2.52 3.09 -6.26
CA GLN A 671 -2.12 4.47 -6.57
C GLN A 671 -2.30 5.43 -5.39
N ALA A 672 -1.36 6.35 -5.22
CA ALA A 672 -1.48 7.45 -4.27
C ALA A 672 -2.59 8.43 -4.71
N ILE A 673 -3.37 8.91 -3.75
CA ILE A 673 -4.41 9.93 -4.00
C ILE A 673 -3.71 11.30 -4.15
N PRO A 674 -3.87 12.01 -5.27
CA PRO A 674 -3.20 13.28 -5.51
C PRO A 674 -3.68 14.34 -4.52
N ARG A 675 -2.73 15.03 -3.87
CA ARG A 675 -3.01 16.12 -2.93
C ARG A 675 -3.05 17.45 -3.68
N PRO A 676 -4.19 18.16 -3.74
CA PRO A 676 -4.23 19.47 -4.37
C PRO A 676 -3.34 20.44 -3.61
N GLN A 677 -2.41 21.08 -4.32
CA GLN A 677 -1.76 22.27 -3.82
C GLN A 677 -2.81 23.38 -3.65
N THR A 678 -2.54 24.36 -2.78
CA THR A 678 -3.39 25.53 -2.51
C THR A 678 -4.85 25.30 -2.04
N ARG A 679 -5.08 24.45 -1.03
CA ARG A 679 -6.23 24.69 -0.12
C ARG A 679 -6.04 24.26 1.34
N SER A 680 -6.25 25.20 2.26
CA SER A 680 -6.58 24.87 3.66
C SER A 680 -7.95 24.19 3.72
N PRO A 681 -8.19 23.25 4.67
CA PRO A 681 -9.45 22.50 4.73
C PRO A 681 -10.66 23.45 4.86
N SER A 682 -11.60 23.35 3.92
CA SER A 682 -12.76 24.23 3.90
C SER A 682 -13.68 23.94 5.09
N ARG A 683 -14.07 24.97 5.84
CA ARG A 683 -14.87 24.85 7.08
C ARG A 683 -16.24 24.17 6.85
N LEU A 684 -16.31 22.86 7.03
CA LEU A 684 -17.52 22.12 7.42
C LEU A 684 -17.53 21.94 8.95
N SER A 685 -17.37 23.03 9.69
CA SER A 685 -17.29 23.00 11.16
C SER A 685 -17.68 24.34 11.80
N SER A 686 -18.97 24.46 12.18
CA SER A 686 -19.40 25.09 13.44
C SER A 686 -20.90 24.87 13.67
N PRO A 687 -21.31 24.20 14.77
CA PRO A 687 -22.73 24.05 15.10
C PRO A 687 -23.26 25.34 15.73
N LEU A 688 -23.94 26.18 14.93
CA LEU A 688 -24.59 27.38 15.48
C LEU A 688 -25.81 27.00 16.33
N ARG A 689 -25.62 27.13 17.64
CA ARG A 689 -26.66 26.97 18.68
C ARG A 689 -27.93 27.75 18.33
N ARG A 690 -29.10 27.19 18.66
CA ARG A 690 -30.31 28.01 18.88
C ARG A 690 -30.02 29.02 20.00
N SER A 691 -30.24 30.30 19.71
CA SER A 691 -30.42 31.35 20.72
C SER A 691 -31.44 32.36 20.18
N THR A 692 -32.30 32.88 21.05
CA THR A 692 -33.44 33.72 20.68
C THR A 692 -33.23 35.16 21.13
N SER A 693 -33.36 36.14 20.22
CA SER A 693 -33.59 37.54 20.61
C SER A 693 -34.38 38.33 19.55
N TYR A 694 -35.31 39.13 20.07
CA TYR A 694 -36.26 40.00 19.38
C TYR A 694 -35.63 41.17 18.60
N ALA A 695 -36.38 41.63 17.58
CA ALA A 695 -36.46 43.02 17.07
C ALA A 695 -35.21 43.70 16.44
N GLY A 696 -35.35 44.65 15.50
CA GLY A 696 -36.55 45.01 14.74
C GLY A 696 -36.53 46.38 14.02
N SER A 697 -37.35 46.49 12.97
CA SER A 697 -37.85 47.71 12.28
C SER A 697 -36.94 48.53 11.34
N ASN A 698 -37.57 48.97 10.22
CA ASN A 698 -37.27 50.11 9.33
C ASN A 698 -35.89 50.13 8.61
N GLY A 699 -35.73 50.63 7.37
CA GLY A 699 -36.56 51.36 6.40
C GLY A 699 -35.62 52.29 5.58
N ASN A 700 -35.91 52.91 4.43
CA ASN A 700 -37.05 52.98 3.50
C ASN A 700 -36.56 53.77 2.24
N GLY A 701 -37.20 53.65 1.07
CA GLY A 701 -36.91 54.46 -0.14
C GLY A 701 -35.88 53.81 -1.11
N ASN A 702 -36.08 53.59 -2.43
CA ASN A 702 -36.99 54.06 -3.50
C ASN A 702 -36.38 55.15 -4.42
N GLY A 703 -36.22 54.86 -5.72
CA GLY A 703 -35.79 55.81 -6.76
C GLY A 703 -35.37 55.14 -8.09
N ASN A 704 -36.00 55.53 -9.21
CA ASN A 704 -35.72 54.99 -10.57
C ASN A 704 -34.58 55.74 -11.29
N GLY A 705 -33.88 55.04 -12.19
CA GLY A 705 -33.00 55.62 -13.21
C GLY A 705 -32.70 54.60 -14.32
N SER A 706 -32.73 55.00 -15.60
CA SER A 706 -32.81 54.07 -16.74
C SER A 706 -31.65 54.14 -17.73
N GLY A 707 -30.97 53.01 -17.91
CA GLY A 707 -30.45 52.53 -19.20
C GLY A 707 -29.22 53.22 -19.82
N ASN A 708 -28.06 52.54 -19.78
CA ASN A 708 -27.43 52.03 -21.00
C ASN A 708 -26.34 50.99 -20.71
N GLY A 709 -25.97 50.22 -21.73
CA GLY A 709 -25.23 48.96 -21.60
C GLY A 709 -23.75 49.00 -21.16
N ALA A 710 -23.24 47.78 -21.00
CA ALA A 710 -21.92 47.35 -20.49
C ALA A 710 -21.76 47.34 -18.95
N GLU A 711 -20.82 46.48 -18.50
CA GLU A 711 -20.27 46.38 -17.14
C GLU A 711 -21.23 46.06 -15.97
N ALA A 712 -21.68 44.80 -15.87
CA ALA A 712 -22.26 44.24 -14.63
C ALA A 712 -22.15 42.71 -14.47
N VAL A 713 -21.12 42.03 -14.99
CA VAL A 713 -20.84 40.62 -14.65
C VAL A 713 -19.92 40.59 -13.43
N SER A 714 -20.48 40.89 -12.25
CA SER A 714 -19.72 41.00 -11.01
C SER A 714 -19.69 39.67 -10.25
N SER A 715 -18.48 39.17 -9.98
CA SER A 715 -18.19 38.17 -8.95
C SER A 715 -19.11 36.94 -8.87
N MET A 716 -19.04 36.06 -9.87
CA MET A 716 -18.80 34.66 -9.50
C MET A 716 -17.29 34.52 -9.30
N GLU A 717 -16.85 34.30 -8.06
CA GLU A 717 -15.43 34.04 -7.79
C GLU A 717 -15.02 32.73 -8.48
N HIS A 718 -13.87 32.74 -9.18
CA HIS A 718 -13.33 31.53 -9.80
C HIS A 718 -12.86 30.55 -8.72
N ARG A 719 -13.79 29.72 -8.26
CA ARG A 719 -13.53 28.68 -7.26
C ARG A 719 -12.74 27.52 -7.89
N GLU A 720 -11.52 27.31 -7.43
CA GLU A 720 -10.74 26.13 -7.77
C GLU A 720 -11.39 24.83 -7.23
N ALA A 721 -11.33 23.77 -8.04
CA ALA A 721 -11.97 22.47 -7.75
C ALA A 721 -11.20 21.70 -6.67
N GLY A 722 -11.92 21.12 -5.70
CA GLY A 722 -11.35 20.19 -4.72
C GLY A 722 -11.40 18.71 -5.16
N LEU A 723 -11.01 17.82 -4.25
CA LEU A 723 -11.13 16.36 -4.42
C LEU A 723 -12.54 15.81 -4.18
N LEU A 724 -13.34 16.47 -3.35
CA LEU A 724 -14.69 16.05 -2.97
C LEU A 724 -15.64 17.26 -2.87
N PRO A 725 -16.90 17.14 -3.35
CA PRO A 725 -17.92 18.14 -3.12
C PRO A 725 -18.44 18.12 -1.67
N ARG A 726 -19.21 19.14 -1.28
CA ARG A 726 -19.77 19.22 0.08
C ARG A 726 -20.79 18.11 0.34
N GLY A 727 -20.66 17.43 1.47
CA GLY A 727 -21.55 16.33 1.86
C GLY A 727 -21.24 14.99 1.19
N TRP A 728 -20.03 14.84 0.64
CA TRP A 728 -19.49 13.57 0.13
C TRP A 728 -18.40 13.02 1.06
N ILE A 729 -18.25 11.69 1.02
CA ILE A 729 -17.08 10.94 1.48
C ILE A 729 -16.56 10.06 0.33
N ALA A 730 -15.30 9.64 0.40
CA ALA A 730 -14.71 8.68 -0.52
C ALA A 730 -14.36 7.36 0.17
N ILE A 731 -14.49 6.25 -0.55
CA ILE A 731 -14.04 4.91 -0.12
C ILE A 731 -13.01 4.42 -1.13
N VAL A 732 -11.76 4.28 -0.72
CA VAL A 732 -10.66 3.82 -1.57
C VAL A 732 -10.54 2.30 -1.46
N THR A 733 -10.64 1.61 -2.61
CA THR A 733 -10.57 0.14 -2.69
C THR A 733 -9.25 -0.34 -3.27
N GLY A 734 -8.87 -1.58 -2.94
CA GLY A 734 -7.66 -2.21 -3.48
C GLY A 734 -6.34 -1.73 -2.87
N LEU A 735 -6.38 -1.10 -1.69
CA LEU A 735 -5.20 -0.90 -0.83
C LEU A 735 -4.82 -2.23 -0.15
N SER A 736 -3.54 -2.49 0.04
CA SER A 736 -3.09 -3.76 0.66
C SER A 736 -3.34 -3.74 2.16
N GLY A 737 -3.62 -4.92 2.75
CA GLY A 737 -3.75 -5.13 4.20
C GLY A 737 -2.43 -5.04 4.98
N GLY A 738 -1.61 -4.06 4.62
CA GLY A 738 -0.31 -3.71 5.20
C GLY A 738 0.15 -2.29 4.80
N ASP A 739 -0.55 -1.64 3.86
CA ASP A 739 -0.29 -0.27 3.41
C ASP A 739 -0.88 0.77 4.39
N ASN A 740 -0.61 0.62 5.69
CA ASN A 740 -1.09 1.55 6.72
C ASN A 740 -0.67 3.00 6.41
N ALA A 741 0.55 3.19 5.87
CA ALA A 741 1.00 4.49 5.37
C ALA A 741 0.06 5.12 4.33
N ILE A 742 -0.53 4.34 3.41
CA ILE A 742 -1.48 4.89 2.42
C ILE A 742 -2.84 5.15 3.08
N ARG A 743 -3.27 4.32 4.05
CA ARG A 743 -4.51 4.53 4.83
C ARG A 743 -4.42 5.79 5.71
N GLU A 744 -3.26 6.05 6.30
CA GLU A 744 -2.97 7.21 7.15
C GLU A 744 -2.72 8.50 6.36
N ASP A 745 -2.25 8.40 5.11
CA ASP A 745 -2.01 9.56 4.23
C ASP A 745 -3.27 10.01 3.44
N LEU A 746 -4.41 9.30 3.61
CA LEU A 746 -5.67 9.65 2.95
C LEU A 746 -6.17 11.06 3.30
N PRO A 747 -6.70 11.84 2.33
CA PRO A 747 -7.28 13.16 2.61
C PRO A 747 -8.52 13.08 3.52
N TYR A 748 -8.82 14.16 4.25
CA TYR A 748 -10.03 14.21 5.10
C TYR A 748 -11.30 13.92 4.29
N GLY A 749 -12.13 13.00 4.80
CA GLY A 749 -13.32 12.50 4.12
C GLY A 749 -13.09 11.27 3.23
N PHE A 750 -11.85 10.82 3.07
CA PHE A 750 -11.52 9.54 2.44
C PHE A 750 -11.34 8.44 3.51
N PHE A 751 -11.84 7.25 3.21
CA PHE A 751 -11.78 6.05 4.03
C PHE A 751 -11.23 4.90 3.19
N ALA A 752 -10.64 3.89 3.82
CA ALA A 752 -10.09 2.72 3.13
C ALA A 752 -10.99 1.50 3.32
N SER A 753 -11.26 0.77 2.24
CA SER A 753 -11.86 -0.56 2.37
C SER A 753 -10.82 -1.59 2.85
N GLU A 754 -11.31 -2.75 3.30
CA GLU A 754 -10.47 -3.94 3.42
C GLU A 754 -10.24 -4.58 2.05
N LYS A 755 -9.28 -5.50 1.95
CA LYS A 755 -8.84 -6.11 0.67
C LYS A 755 -9.78 -7.21 0.18
N ASP A 756 -10.49 -7.83 1.11
CA ASP A 756 -11.44 -8.93 1.00
C ASP A 756 -12.91 -8.46 1.02
N VAL A 757 -13.15 -7.15 1.04
CA VAL A 757 -14.49 -6.58 0.93
C VAL A 757 -15.17 -6.98 -0.38
N TYR A 758 -16.48 -7.25 -0.34
CA TYR A 758 -17.23 -7.57 -1.54
C TYR A 758 -17.54 -6.30 -2.34
N VAL A 759 -16.65 -5.97 -3.28
CA VAL A 759 -16.72 -4.73 -4.10
C VAL A 759 -18.08 -4.44 -4.74
N PRO A 760 -18.89 -5.43 -5.22
CA PRO A 760 -20.24 -5.16 -5.72
C PRO A 760 -21.16 -4.45 -4.72
N ASP A 761 -21.05 -4.75 -3.42
CA ASP A 761 -21.84 -4.08 -2.38
C ASP A 761 -21.38 -2.63 -2.20
N LEU A 762 -20.09 -2.35 -2.37
CA LEU A 762 -19.57 -1.00 -2.37
C LEU A 762 -20.04 -0.21 -3.60
N THR A 763 -20.02 -0.84 -4.77
CA THR A 763 -20.57 -0.27 -6.02
C THR A 763 -22.09 -0.04 -5.91
N TRP A 764 -22.80 -0.84 -5.12
CA TRP A 764 -24.23 -0.67 -4.86
C TRP A 764 -24.52 0.51 -3.91
N ILE A 765 -23.85 0.61 -2.77
CA ILE A 765 -24.06 1.71 -1.80
C ILE A 765 -23.47 3.05 -2.26
N ALA A 766 -22.55 3.05 -3.23
CA ALA A 766 -21.96 4.24 -3.82
C ALA A 766 -22.97 5.07 -4.63
N ASP A 767 -22.73 6.38 -4.69
CA ASP A 767 -23.50 7.35 -5.47
C ASP A 767 -22.74 7.81 -6.73
N CYS A 768 -21.41 7.71 -6.73
CA CYS A 768 -20.53 7.74 -7.90
C CYS A 768 -19.38 6.73 -7.71
N VAL A 769 -18.82 6.21 -8.80
CA VAL A 769 -17.53 5.50 -8.83
C VAL A 769 -16.51 6.35 -9.59
N LEU A 770 -15.28 6.40 -9.11
CA LEU A 770 -14.12 7.01 -9.77
C LEU A 770 -13.03 5.95 -9.95
N GLY A 771 -12.63 5.65 -11.18
CA GLY A 771 -11.70 4.55 -11.45
C GLY A 771 -11.08 4.58 -12.85
N LYS A 772 -10.55 3.43 -13.30
CA LYS A 772 -10.16 3.21 -14.70
C LYS A 772 -11.18 2.34 -15.42
N LEU A 773 -11.46 2.63 -16.69
CA LEU A 773 -12.24 1.72 -17.55
C LEU A 773 -11.60 0.33 -17.51
N GLY A 774 -12.37 -0.69 -17.12
CA GLY A 774 -11.93 -2.08 -17.03
C GLY A 774 -13.14 -2.97 -16.77
N TYR A 775 -13.18 -4.15 -17.40
CA TYR A 775 -14.44 -4.89 -17.58
C TYR A 775 -15.28 -5.05 -16.31
N GLY A 776 -14.68 -5.50 -15.20
CA GLY A 776 -15.39 -5.68 -13.92
C GLY A 776 -15.98 -4.38 -13.36
N THR A 777 -15.22 -3.28 -13.34
CA THR A 777 -15.73 -1.97 -12.89
C THR A 777 -16.85 -1.47 -13.81
N CYS A 778 -16.72 -1.68 -15.13
CA CYS A 778 -17.76 -1.32 -16.09
C CYS A 778 -19.04 -2.16 -15.90
N SER A 779 -18.95 -3.48 -15.74
CA SER A 779 -20.14 -4.32 -15.59
C SER A 779 -20.84 -4.10 -14.24
N GLU A 780 -20.07 -3.92 -13.16
CA GLU A 780 -20.60 -3.63 -11.83
C GLU A 780 -21.28 -2.23 -11.79
N THR A 781 -20.67 -1.19 -12.36
CA THR A 781 -21.29 0.16 -12.40
C THR A 781 -22.57 0.20 -13.24
N LEU A 782 -22.55 -0.38 -14.44
CA LEU A 782 -23.71 -0.44 -15.33
C LEU A 782 -24.89 -1.19 -14.71
N SER A 783 -24.64 -2.35 -14.11
CA SER A 783 -25.69 -3.19 -13.51
C SER A 783 -26.20 -2.65 -12.16
N CYS A 784 -25.34 -1.94 -11.40
CA CYS A 784 -25.77 -1.20 -10.19
C CYS A 784 -26.41 0.17 -10.50
N HIS A 785 -26.47 0.59 -11.77
CA HIS A 785 -26.80 1.94 -12.23
C HIS A 785 -26.02 3.06 -11.50
N THR A 786 -24.77 2.80 -11.11
CA THR A 786 -23.92 3.75 -10.40
C THR A 786 -23.12 4.59 -11.41
N PRO A 787 -23.21 5.94 -11.39
CA PRO A 787 -22.43 6.80 -12.26
C PRO A 787 -20.93 6.51 -12.20
N PHE A 788 -20.26 6.46 -13.36
CA PHE A 788 -18.85 6.08 -13.45
C PHE A 788 -17.98 7.17 -14.09
N ILE A 789 -17.15 7.80 -13.26
CA ILE A 789 -16.10 8.73 -13.65
C ILE A 789 -14.84 7.90 -13.94
N PHE A 790 -14.31 7.99 -15.16
CA PHE A 790 -13.15 7.20 -15.56
C PHE A 790 -11.97 8.05 -16.03
N VAL A 791 -10.76 7.67 -15.63
CA VAL A 791 -9.52 8.27 -16.15
C VAL A 791 -9.04 7.47 -17.38
N PRO A 792 -8.71 8.13 -18.50
CA PRO A 792 -8.46 7.44 -19.75
C PRO A 792 -7.10 6.73 -19.80
N ARG A 793 -7.05 5.67 -20.60
CA ARG A 793 -5.94 4.71 -20.72
C ARG A 793 -5.42 4.56 -22.17
N PRO A 794 -5.03 5.64 -22.87
CA PRO A 794 -4.72 5.68 -24.32
C PRO A 794 -3.58 4.79 -24.88
N LEU A 795 -3.03 3.85 -24.11
CA LEU A 795 -2.17 2.74 -24.58
C LEU A 795 -2.86 1.35 -24.49
N PHE A 796 -4.13 1.31 -24.13
CA PHE A 796 -4.92 0.10 -23.92
C PHE A 796 -6.09 0.04 -24.92
N VAL A 797 -5.93 -0.74 -25.99
CA VAL A 797 -6.91 -0.81 -27.08
C VAL A 797 -8.28 -1.35 -26.65
N GLU A 798 -8.36 -2.12 -25.56
CA GLU A 798 -9.64 -2.59 -25.01
C GLU A 798 -10.48 -1.48 -24.35
N GLU A 799 -9.86 -0.34 -24.02
CA GLU A 799 -10.56 0.83 -23.50
C GLU A 799 -11.66 1.32 -24.46
N PHE A 800 -11.39 1.36 -25.77
CA PHE A 800 -12.34 1.85 -26.78
C PHE A 800 -13.60 0.97 -26.88
N GLY A 801 -13.44 -0.35 -26.69
CA GLY A 801 -14.58 -1.27 -26.58
C GLY A 801 -15.44 -0.96 -25.35
N LEU A 802 -14.80 -0.66 -24.23
CA LEU A 802 -15.47 -0.28 -22.99
C LEU A 802 -16.11 1.11 -23.07
N LYS A 803 -15.47 2.12 -23.68
CA LYS A 803 -16.10 3.44 -23.96
C LYS A 803 -17.38 3.26 -24.76
N ARG A 804 -17.36 2.47 -25.84
CA ARG A 804 -18.54 2.18 -26.67
C ARG A 804 -19.68 1.54 -25.86
N LEU A 805 -19.36 0.62 -24.93
CA LEU A 805 -20.33 0.02 -24.02
C LEU A 805 -20.92 1.04 -23.02
N MET A 806 -20.06 1.83 -22.37
CA MET A 806 -20.49 2.82 -21.37
C MET A 806 -21.35 3.92 -22.01
N HIS A 807 -20.95 4.49 -23.15
CA HIS A 807 -21.75 5.48 -23.87
C HIS A 807 -23.11 4.92 -24.34
N ALA A 808 -23.18 3.64 -24.74
CA ALA A 808 -24.42 3.01 -25.18
C ALA A 808 -25.41 2.68 -24.05
N ARG A 809 -24.94 2.56 -22.79
CA ARG A 809 -25.78 2.22 -21.62
C ARG A 809 -25.93 3.36 -20.61
N GLY A 810 -25.12 4.42 -20.70
CA GLY A 810 -25.31 5.69 -19.99
C GLY A 810 -24.51 5.85 -18.68
N THR A 811 -24.59 7.06 -18.13
CA THR A 811 -24.03 7.45 -16.81
C THR A 811 -22.51 7.28 -16.65
N SER A 812 -21.72 7.56 -17.68
CA SER A 812 -20.24 7.60 -17.59
C SER A 812 -19.65 8.93 -18.04
N LEU A 813 -18.60 9.40 -17.37
CA LEU A 813 -17.92 10.67 -17.62
C LEU A 813 -16.39 10.48 -17.66
N GLU A 814 -15.71 11.11 -18.63
CA GLU A 814 -14.25 11.02 -18.78
C GLU A 814 -13.54 12.14 -18.00
N LEU A 815 -12.79 11.76 -16.96
CA LEU A 815 -11.95 12.66 -16.19
C LEU A 815 -10.56 12.75 -16.83
N ALA A 816 -10.21 13.92 -17.38
CA ALA A 816 -8.90 14.15 -17.98
C ALA A 816 -7.75 13.85 -16.99
N ARG A 817 -6.68 13.20 -17.47
CA ARG A 817 -5.52 12.85 -16.63
C ARG A 817 -4.93 14.03 -15.86
N SER A 818 -4.86 15.19 -16.51
CA SER A 818 -4.38 16.44 -15.93
C SER A 818 -5.28 17.01 -14.84
N ASP A 819 -6.58 16.69 -14.83
CA ASP A 819 -7.51 17.00 -13.74
C ASP A 819 -7.41 15.96 -12.63
N PHE A 820 -7.28 14.68 -12.99
CA PHE A 820 -7.07 13.60 -12.02
C PHE A 820 -5.81 13.82 -11.19
N GLU A 821 -4.64 13.92 -11.83
CA GLU A 821 -3.34 14.07 -11.16
C GLU A 821 -3.20 15.40 -10.39
N ALA A 822 -3.99 16.42 -10.75
CA ALA A 822 -4.05 17.70 -10.02
C ALA A 822 -5.13 17.74 -8.90
N GLY A 823 -5.89 16.66 -8.69
CA GLY A 823 -6.92 16.58 -7.67
C GLY A 823 -8.19 17.40 -7.94
N ARG A 824 -8.43 17.82 -9.20
CA ARG A 824 -9.60 18.62 -9.62
C ARG A 824 -10.83 17.74 -9.89
N TRP A 825 -11.32 17.03 -8.88
CA TRP A 825 -12.35 16.00 -9.04
C TRP A 825 -13.77 16.50 -8.77
N GLU A 826 -13.94 17.52 -7.92
CA GLU A 826 -15.22 17.99 -7.37
C GLU A 826 -16.31 18.20 -8.43
N PHE A 827 -16.03 18.98 -9.48
CA PHE A 827 -17.04 19.27 -10.51
C PHE A 827 -17.42 18.02 -11.34
N HIS A 828 -16.45 17.15 -11.64
CA HIS A 828 -16.70 15.88 -12.33
C HIS A 828 -17.55 14.91 -11.49
N ILE A 829 -17.47 14.99 -10.16
CA ILE A 829 -18.30 14.23 -9.22
C ILE A 829 -19.73 14.79 -9.17
N GLU A 830 -19.90 16.11 -9.11
CA GLU A 830 -21.23 16.74 -9.13
C GLU A 830 -21.95 16.51 -10.47
N GLU A 831 -21.24 16.63 -11.60
CA GLU A 831 -21.79 16.37 -12.94
C GLU A 831 -22.20 14.91 -13.11
N ALA A 832 -21.30 13.95 -12.84
CA ALA A 832 -21.61 12.53 -12.99
C ALA A 832 -22.76 12.08 -12.06
N TYR A 833 -22.84 12.63 -10.84
CA TYR A 833 -23.93 12.36 -9.92
C TYR A 833 -25.28 12.78 -10.51
N GLU A 834 -25.45 14.06 -10.86
CA GLU A 834 -26.74 14.53 -11.39
C GLU A 834 -27.09 13.88 -12.75
N LEU A 835 -26.08 13.44 -13.54
CA LEU A 835 -26.32 12.73 -14.81
C LEU A 835 -26.98 11.34 -14.64
N GLY A 836 -26.73 10.64 -13.52
CA GLY A 836 -27.21 9.27 -13.29
C GLY A 836 -28.03 9.05 -12.03
N ARG A 837 -28.15 10.06 -11.17
CA ARG A 837 -28.90 10.03 -9.90
C ARG A 837 -30.28 9.39 -10.03
N ALA A 838 -31.08 9.81 -11.02
CA ALA A 838 -32.44 9.30 -11.19
C ALA A 838 -32.48 7.79 -11.51
N ALA A 839 -31.52 7.29 -12.29
CA ALA A 839 -31.39 5.85 -12.56
C ALA A 839 -30.91 5.09 -11.32
N LYS A 840 -30.02 5.68 -10.52
CA LYS A 840 -29.54 5.08 -9.27
C LYS A 840 -30.61 5.03 -8.18
N GLU A 841 -31.40 6.09 -8.03
CA GLU A 841 -32.55 6.16 -7.11
C GLU A 841 -33.65 5.16 -7.53
N GLU A 842 -33.90 4.99 -8.84
CA GLU A 842 -34.82 3.97 -9.36
C GLU A 842 -34.31 2.55 -9.11
N ALA A 843 -33.04 2.25 -9.39
CA ALA A 843 -32.46 0.92 -9.14
C ALA A 843 -32.54 0.53 -7.66
N ARG A 844 -32.26 1.47 -6.74
CA ARG A 844 -32.46 1.27 -5.29
C ARG A 844 -33.94 1.04 -4.91
N ARG A 845 -34.89 1.52 -5.71
CA ARG A 845 -36.34 1.33 -5.51
C ARG A 845 -36.88 0.01 -6.07
N THR A 846 -36.39 -0.43 -7.23
CA THR A 846 -36.85 -1.66 -7.92
C THR A 846 -36.07 -2.91 -7.54
N GLY A 847 -34.86 -2.74 -7.02
CA GLY A 847 -33.88 -3.81 -6.85
C GLY A 847 -32.92 -3.93 -8.05
N PHE A 848 -31.86 -4.69 -7.83
CA PHE A 848 -30.77 -4.95 -8.77
C PHE A 848 -31.23 -5.78 -9.98
N VAL A 849 -30.60 -5.57 -11.14
CA VAL A 849 -30.88 -6.28 -12.40
C VAL A 849 -29.71 -7.20 -12.78
N ASP A 850 -29.92 -8.51 -12.63
CA ASP A 850 -29.06 -9.55 -13.20
C ASP A 850 -29.54 -9.91 -14.62
N GLU A 851 -28.63 -9.89 -15.60
CA GLU A 851 -28.90 -10.37 -16.97
C GLU A 851 -28.79 -11.91 -17.09
N GLY A 852 -28.44 -12.62 -16.00
CA GLY A 852 -28.28 -14.07 -15.96
C GLY A 852 -27.05 -14.56 -16.75
N ALA A 853 -26.08 -13.69 -17.01
CA ALA A 853 -25.03 -13.92 -18.00
C ALA A 853 -24.19 -15.18 -17.73
N ALA A 854 -23.82 -15.43 -16.48
CA ALA A 854 -23.03 -16.62 -16.10
C ALA A 854 -23.77 -17.93 -16.37
N ARG A 855 -25.10 -17.93 -16.18
CA ARG A 855 -26.01 -19.04 -16.50
C ARG A 855 -26.07 -19.29 -18.00
N VAL A 856 -26.29 -18.23 -18.79
CA VAL A 856 -26.31 -18.29 -20.26
C VAL A 856 -24.97 -18.79 -20.82
N ILE A 857 -23.86 -18.38 -20.20
CA ILE A 857 -22.51 -18.84 -20.52
C ILE A 857 -22.37 -20.35 -20.24
N ARG A 858 -22.79 -20.85 -19.07
CA ARG A 858 -22.81 -22.30 -18.79
C ARG A 858 -23.69 -23.04 -19.79
N ASP A 859 -24.91 -22.59 -20.02
CA ASP A 859 -25.89 -23.29 -20.85
C ASP A 859 -25.40 -23.42 -22.31
N GLU A 860 -24.68 -22.43 -22.87
CA GLU A 860 -24.02 -22.57 -24.18
C GLU A 860 -22.72 -23.40 -24.13
N ILE A 861 -21.99 -23.46 -23.01
CA ILE A 861 -20.86 -24.41 -22.82
C ILE A 861 -21.39 -25.84 -22.84
N GLU A 862 -22.36 -26.19 -21.99
CA GLU A 862 -22.94 -27.53 -21.89
C GLU A 862 -23.53 -27.99 -23.23
N LYS A 863 -24.28 -27.10 -23.89
CA LYS A 863 -24.85 -27.32 -25.24
C LYS A 863 -23.76 -27.55 -26.30
N PHE A 864 -22.65 -26.82 -26.23
CA PHE A 864 -21.52 -27.01 -27.14
C PHE A 864 -20.74 -28.31 -26.85
N MET A 865 -20.57 -28.70 -25.59
CA MET A 865 -19.96 -29.98 -25.21
C MET A 865 -20.84 -31.16 -25.66
N ALA A 866 -22.15 -31.09 -25.42
CA ALA A 866 -23.11 -32.10 -25.88
C ALA A 866 -23.11 -32.25 -27.41
N GLN A 867 -22.90 -31.16 -28.17
CA GLN A 867 -22.75 -31.16 -29.63
C GLN A 867 -21.43 -31.77 -30.14
N ARG A 868 -20.50 -32.17 -29.26
CA ARG A 868 -19.24 -32.85 -29.60
C ARG A 868 -19.14 -34.28 -29.04
N ALA A 869 -20.10 -34.69 -28.21
CA ALA A 869 -20.17 -36.02 -27.60
C ALA A 869 -21.02 -37.02 -28.40
N GLY A 870 -21.72 -36.57 -29.46
CA GLY A 870 -22.49 -37.38 -30.40
C GLY A 870 -22.15 -37.04 -31.85
#